data_AF-A0A7W7I1X5-F1
#
_entry.id   AF-A0A7W7I1X5-F1
#
_cell.length_a   1.000
_cell.length_b   1.000
_cell.length_c   1.000
_cell.angle_alpha   90.00
_cell.angle_beta   90.00
_cell.angle_gamma   90.00
#
_symmetry.space_group_name_H-M   'P 1'
#
loop_
_entity.id
_entity.type
_entity.pdbx_description
1 polymer ?
#
loop_
_entity_poly.entity_id
_entity_poly.type
_entity_poly.pdbx_seq_one_letter_code
_entity_poly.pdbx_strand_id
1 'polypeptide(L)'
;MSPRKTRLVKTCVAAAAVVGLVLAGQDVQASPRPAPPGPALERLDRGLVAARTAEGNFVSWRLLGQEATGASATGVTGANFNLYRDGRRIATVTDSTNYLDAAGTATSKYQVAAVCDGHEGPRGKAVVPWTGGGRYDLPLRKPADGVTPVGEAYTYSANDLSVGDVDGDGQYEYIVKWDPSNSKDVSQVGYTGNVFVDTYRIDGTLLYRIDLGVNVRAGAHYAQFPVYDFDGDGRAEMMIKTAPGTKIIRYGGDGAVLSEKYITMPKDDVLAGYRNTDDYRLSAAGYHRHIVDMFRGWDRHPEVVAGHWPATLEQAFGIEPRYPYPLSETDATELADYFMDVYAPSRSARNVLRAFQGFIVDGPEYLTVFEGLSGRELQTIHYKPGRHDDGLMWGDYAMARIEPGNRVDRFLSGVAYLDGRNPSVIFARGYYTRTTLVAYRWNGRRLVENWFVDSGWTPMTNPFNDGPHGRDGTSPKWGTITTQGDHSLSVADVDADGKQEIIYGSATLDDNGDVLYSSFDVLPEGSAAPGQNVRLGHGDAMHVTDIDPDRPGLEIFTAHEGATFAPYGMAMRDARTGQVLFGKYSGRDTGRAMIGDVLPEQRGIESWASLPGGTDSLGLYTVKGEVIGTTIPGTNQSIRWSGDLTTQILNGALEVTPTIDDWKRGRLLTAEGTRANNGTKGNAGLIADIFGDWREELLMRTTDSSAIRIYLSTELTGHKLYTLMHDPQYRVEVARQQTTYNQPAYPSFYLATDTDWAKVPLPGRR
;
A
#
# COMPACT_ATOMS: atom_id res chain seq x y z
N MET A 1 -65.59 76.37 -19.68
CA MET A 1 -64.35 76.80 -18.98
C MET A 1 -63.22 75.83 -19.32
N SER A 2 -61.98 76.27 -19.25
CA SER A 2 -60.73 75.58 -19.62
C SER A 2 -59.76 75.65 -18.41
N PRO A 3 -58.59 74.98 -18.37
CA PRO A 3 -58.07 73.84 -19.16
C PRO A 3 -58.08 72.58 -18.24
N ARG A 4 -57.30 71.49 -18.33
CA ARG A 4 -56.19 71.00 -19.20
C ARG A 4 -56.52 69.59 -19.75
N LYS A 5 -55.53 68.92 -20.36
CA LYS A 5 -55.50 67.53 -20.87
C LYS A 5 -54.14 66.94 -20.42
N THR A 6 -53.69 65.69 -20.66
CA THR A 6 -53.80 64.72 -21.77
C THR A 6 -53.03 63.45 -21.29
N ARG A 7 -53.10 62.21 -21.81
CA ARG A 7 -53.84 61.55 -22.91
C ARG A 7 -53.77 60.02 -22.63
N LEU A 8 -54.85 59.26 -22.81
CA LEU A 8 -54.78 57.79 -22.74
C LEU A 8 -54.27 57.20 -24.06
N VAL A 9 -53.53 56.08 -23.98
CA VAL A 9 -53.19 55.22 -25.12
C VAL A 9 -54.19 54.07 -25.18
N LYS A 10 -54.71 53.75 -26.37
CA LYS A 10 -55.37 52.47 -26.67
C LYS A 10 -54.91 51.92 -28.01
N THR A 11 -54.87 50.60 -28.05
CA THR A 11 -54.31 49.68 -29.05
C THR A 11 -55.07 49.66 -30.38
N CYS A 12 -54.39 49.31 -31.49
CA CYS A 12 -54.83 48.23 -32.40
C CYS A 12 -53.78 47.86 -33.49
N VAL A 13 -53.25 46.64 -33.39
CA VAL A 13 -52.83 45.65 -34.41
C VAL A 13 -52.51 46.07 -35.87
N ALA A 14 -51.31 45.69 -36.35
CA ALA A 14 -51.08 45.10 -37.69
C ALA A 14 -49.74 44.31 -37.74
N ALA A 15 -49.63 43.32 -38.64
CA ALA A 15 -48.59 42.26 -38.67
C ALA A 15 -47.25 42.62 -39.33
N ALA A 16 -46.19 41.84 -39.04
CA ALA A 16 -45.01 41.67 -39.90
C ALA A 16 -44.30 40.31 -39.68
N ALA A 17 -43.66 39.82 -40.74
CA ALA A 17 -43.13 38.46 -40.94
C ALA A 17 -42.00 37.99 -39.99
N VAL A 18 -41.93 36.66 -39.81
CA VAL A 18 -40.78 35.94 -39.24
C VAL A 18 -39.77 35.63 -40.35
N VAL A 19 -38.51 36.02 -40.16
CA VAL A 19 -37.36 35.53 -40.94
C VAL A 19 -36.46 34.76 -39.99
N GLY A 20 -36.21 33.49 -40.30
CA GLY A 20 -35.36 32.64 -39.47
C GLY A 20 -33.88 32.97 -39.64
N LEU A 21 -33.18 33.17 -38.52
CA LEU A 21 -31.72 33.03 -38.46
C LEU A 21 -31.41 31.71 -37.74
N VAL A 22 -30.84 30.74 -38.46
CA VAL A 22 -30.25 29.55 -37.84
C VAL A 22 -28.91 29.96 -37.26
N LEU A 23 -28.89 30.28 -35.97
CA LEU A 23 -27.65 30.27 -35.19
C LEU A 23 -27.44 28.83 -34.71
N ALA A 24 -26.35 28.21 -35.17
CA ALA A 24 -25.93 26.92 -34.64
C ALA A 24 -25.59 27.10 -33.15
N GLY A 25 -26.39 26.50 -32.28
CA GLY A 25 -26.06 26.42 -30.87
C GLY A 25 -24.81 25.56 -30.71
N GLN A 26 -23.77 26.09 -30.08
CA GLN A 26 -22.80 25.23 -29.43
C GLN A 26 -23.49 24.65 -28.21
N ASP A 27 -23.56 23.33 -28.11
CA ASP A 27 -23.99 22.66 -26.89
C ASP A 27 -22.98 22.94 -25.79
N VAL A 28 -23.29 23.96 -24.97
CA VAL A 28 -22.59 24.20 -23.71
C VAL A 28 -23.01 23.08 -22.76
N GLN A 29 -22.22 22.00 -22.74
CA GLN A 29 -22.33 20.98 -21.70
C GLN A 29 -22.28 21.66 -20.33
N ALA A 30 -23.17 21.24 -19.44
CA ALA A 30 -23.31 21.85 -18.12
C ALA A 30 -21.98 21.79 -17.37
N SER A 31 -21.53 22.93 -16.84
CA SER A 31 -20.32 22.99 -16.01
C SER A 31 -20.46 22.05 -14.81
N PRO A 32 -19.41 21.27 -14.46
CA PRO A 32 -19.45 20.44 -13.27
C PRO A 32 -19.84 21.26 -12.04
N ARG A 33 -20.71 20.68 -11.22
CA ARG A 33 -21.12 21.27 -9.94
C ARG A 33 -19.87 21.39 -9.06
N PRO A 34 -19.62 22.52 -8.36
CA PRO A 34 -18.48 22.62 -7.47
C PRO A 34 -18.56 21.52 -6.41
N ALA A 35 -17.56 20.64 -6.39
CA ALA A 35 -17.41 19.62 -5.36
C ALA A 35 -17.23 20.28 -3.98
N PRO A 36 -17.55 19.59 -2.87
CA PRO A 36 -17.05 19.98 -1.55
C PRO A 36 -15.52 20.14 -1.59
N PRO A 37 -14.92 21.01 -0.77
CA PRO A 37 -13.47 21.09 -0.66
C PRO A 37 -12.94 19.78 -0.05
N GLY A 38 -12.43 18.91 -0.93
CA GLY A 38 -11.76 17.67 -0.60
C GLY A 38 -10.37 17.88 -0.01
N PRO A 39 -9.54 16.83 0.05
CA PRO A 39 -8.33 16.84 0.86
C PRO A 39 -7.22 17.75 0.36
N ALA A 40 -6.43 18.22 1.32
CA ALA A 40 -5.25 19.03 1.08
C ALA A 40 -4.07 18.12 0.66
N LEU A 41 -3.84 18.01 -0.65
CA LEU A 41 -2.68 17.30 -1.20
C LEU A 41 -1.42 18.19 -1.24
N GLU A 42 -0.27 17.56 -1.48
CA GLU A 42 1.08 18.14 -1.46
C GLU A 42 1.24 19.33 -2.43
N ARG A 43 2.12 20.28 -2.10
CA ARG A 43 2.41 21.43 -2.97
C ARG A 43 3.55 21.10 -3.93
N LEU A 44 3.24 20.26 -4.93
CA LEU A 44 4.24 19.81 -5.89
C LEU A 44 4.75 20.92 -6.81
N ASP A 45 6.05 20.84 -7.12
CA ASP A 45 6.68 21.62 -8.18
C ASP A 45 6.30 21.07 -9.56
N ARG A 46 6.87 21.64 -10.62
CA ARG A 46 6.51 21.28 -12.00
C ARG A 46 6.89 19.84 -12.39
N GLY A 47 7.72 19.13 -11.62
CA GLY A 47 8.23 17.80 -11.98
C GLY A 47 8.91 17.78 -13.35
N LEU A 48 9.52 18.89 -13.76
CA LEU A 48 10.08 18.99 -15.12
C LEU A 48 11.26 18.04 -15.26
N VAL A 49 11.13 17.06 -16.15
CA VAL A 49 12.18 16.08 -16.45
C VAL A 49 12.49 16.09 -17.95
N ALA A 50 13.73 15.74 -18.30
CA ALA A 50 14.14 15.57 -19.69
C ALA A 50 15.04 14.35 -19.82
N ALA A 51 14.94 13.64 -20.94
CA ALA A 51 15.74 12.46 -21.25
C ALA A 51 16.15 12.45 -22.72
N ARG A 52 17.40 12.06 -22.99
CA ARG A 52 17.90 11.89 -24.37
C ARG A 52 17.34 10.61 -24.97
N THR A 53 16.66 10.71 -26.12
CA THR A 53 16.28 9.57 -26.97
C THR A 53 17.15 9.55 -28.23
N ALA A 54 16.90 8.64 -29.18
CA ALA A 54 17.60 8.66 -30.47
C ALA A 54 17.10 9.82 -31.37
N GLU A 55 15.83 10.19 -31.23
CA GLU A 55 15.09 11.16 -32.04
C GLU A 55 15.26 12.60 -31.56
N GLY A 56 15.54 12.81 -30.27
CA GLY A 56 15.65 14.14 -29.67
C GLY A 56 15.87 14.11 -28.15
N ASN A 57 15.53 15.21 -27.49
CA ASN A 57 15.28 15.22 -26.06
C ASN A 57 13.78 15.09 -25.83
N PHE A 58 13.33 14.01 -25.21
CA PHE A 58 12.01 13.94 -24.62
C PHE A 58 11.98 14.81 -23.36
N VAL A 59 10.90 15.56 -23.16
CA VAL A 59 10.68 16.44 -22.02
C VAL A 59 9.25 16.26 -21.54
N SER A 60 9.02 16.09 -20.24
CA SER A 60 7.69 16.02 -19.64
C SER A 60 7.62 16.79 -18.32
N TRP A 61 6.41 17.18 -17.92
CA TRP A 61 6.14 17.93 -16.70
C TRP A 61 4.70 17.72 -16.23
N ARG A 62 4.45 18.02 -14.95
CA ARG A 62 3.13 17.81 -14.34
C ARG A 62 2.16 18.87 -14.84
N LEU A 63 0.91 18.49 -15.11
CA LEU A 63 -0.23 19.40 -14.93
C LEU A 63 -0.60 19.33 -13.44
N LEU A 64 -0.63 20.47 -12.74
CA LEU A 64 -0.96 20.46 -11.30
C LEU A 64 -2.48 20.48 -11.13
N GLY A 65 -3.00 19.93 -10.03
CA GLY A 65 -4.45 19.72 -9.85
C GLY A 65 -5.25 21.02 -9.93
N GLN A 66 -4.76 22.08 -9.29
CA GLN A 66 -5.32 23.43 -9.33
C GLN A 66 -5.29 24.11 -10.70
N GLU A 67 -4.53 23.57 -11.65
CA GLU A 67 -4.43 24.05 -13.04
C GLU A 67 -5.36 23.29 -13.99
N ALA A 68 -6.00 22.21 -13.53
CA ALA A 68 -7.04 21.49 -14.24
C ALA A 68 -8.37 22.26 -14.16
N THR A 69 -9.11 22.33 -15.28
CA THR A 69 -10.26 23.24 -15.41
C THR A 69 -11.47 22.67 -16.14
N GLY A 70 -11.34 21.49 -16.77
CA GLY A 70 -12.39 20.89 -17.58
C GLY A 70 -11.89 19.66 -18.33
N ALA A 71 -12.58 19.30 -19.41
CA ALA A 71 -12.30 18.10 -20.20
C ALA A 71 -12.29 18.39 -21.71
N SER A 72 -11.66 17.50 -22.46
CA SER A 72 -11.59 17.47 -23.92
C SER A 72 -11.66 16.02 -24.40
N ALA A 73 -11.72 15.79 -25.72
CA ALA A 73 -11.79 14.45 -26.29
C ALA A 73 -10.57 13.55 -25.98
N THR A 74 -9.42 14.11 -25.58
CA THR A 74 -8.20 13.35 -25.31
C THR A 74 -7.64 13.55 -23.90
N GLY A 75 -8.28 14.33 -23.04
CA GLY A 75 -7.69 14.67 -21.74
C GLY A 75 -8.42 15.74 -20.95
N VAL A 76 -8.00 15.91 -19.71
CA VAL A 76 -8.29 17.06 -18.85
C VAL A 76 -7.72 18.34 -19.48
N THR A 77 -8.54 19.39 -19.56
CA THR A 77 -8.11 20.73 -19.99
C THR A 77 -7.60 21.55 -18.82
N GLY A 78 -6.78 22.56 -19.10
CA GLY A 78 -6.17 23.36 -18.04
C GLY A 78 -5.19 24.39 -18.57
N ALA A 79 -4.18 24.70 -17.76
CA ALA A 79 -3.03 25.51 -18.17
C ALA A 79 -2.41 25.00 -19.49
N ASN A 80 -2.06 25.93 -20.38
CA ASN A 80 -1.16 25.66 -21.50
C ASN A 80 0.30 25.84 -21.05
N PHE A 81 1.28 25.46 -21.86
CA PHE A 81 2.68 25.46 -21.43
C PHE A 81 3.63 26.01 -22.49
N ASN A 82 4.40 27.03 -22.14
CA ASN A 82 5.53 27.48 -22.97
C ASN A 82 6.79 26.73 -22.57
N LEU A 83 7.34 25.95 -23.51
CA LEU A 83 8.59 25.21 -23.32
C LEU A 83 9.77 26.06 -23.81
N TYR A 84 10.80 26.15 -22.97
CA TYR A 84 12.03 26.88 -23.22
C TYR A 84 13.22 25.93 -23.28
N ARG A 85 14.11 26.18 -24.25
CA ARG A 85 15.47 25.63 -24.31
C ARG A 85 16.49 26.76 -24.30
N ASP A 86 17.47 26.68 -23.41
CA ASP A 86 18.56 27.65 -23.30
C ASP A 86 18.06 29.11 -23.23
N GLY A 87 16.96 29.30 -22.48
CA GLY A 87 16.28 30.58 -22.27
C GLY A 87 15.34 31.05 -23.41
N ARG A 88 15.33 30.38 -24.57
CA ARG A 88 14.46 30.70 -25.73
C ARG A 88 13.24 29.78 -25.80
N ARG A 89 12.06 30.34 -26.08
CA ARG A 89 10.85 29.52 -26.27
C ARG A 89 10.99 28.70 -27.55
N ILE A 90 10.76 27.39 -27.46
CA ILE A 90 10.78 26.46 -28.59
C ILE A 90 9.38 25.94 -28.96
N ALA A 91 8.44 25.89 -28.01
CA ALA A 91 7.08 25.44 -28.25
C ALA A 91 6.06 26.11 -27.31
N THR A 92 4.79 26.06 -27.70
CA THR A 92 3.64 26.20 -26.81
C THR A 92 2.81 24.93 -26.94
N VAL A 93 2.68 24.18 -25.86
CA VAL A 93 1.96 22.89 -25.79
C VAL A 93 0.63 23.12 -25.09
N THR A 94 -0.45 22.53 -25.62
CA THR A 94 -1.83 22.78 -25.16
C THR A 94 -2.58 21.50 -24.82
N ASP A 95 -2.25 20.43 -25.51
CA ASP A 95 -2.93 19.14 -25.65
C ASP A 95 -2.27 17.99 -24.88
N SER A 96 -1.04 18.19 -24.38
CA SER A 96 -0.35 17.26 -23.45
C SER A 96 0.46 18.04 -22.41
N THR A 97 1.28 17.34 -21.63
CA THR A 97 2.37 17.94 -20.84
C THR A 97 3.73 17.29 -21.13
N ASN A 98 3.95 16.92 -22.38
CA ASN A 98 5.23 16.45 -22.90
C ASN A 98 5.60 17.09 -24.24
N TYR A 99 6.84 16.89 -24.67
CA TYR A 99 7.36 17.37 -25.94
C TYR A 99 8.62 16.58 -26.36
N LEU A 100 8.81 16.40 -27.67
CA LEU A 100 10.06 15.87 -28.24
C LEU A 100 10.80 16.98 -28.99
N ASP A 101 11.91 17.44 -28.42
CA ASP A 101 12.79 18.40 -29.06
C ASP A 101 13.89 17.70 -29.87
N ALA A 102 13.64 17.49 -31.15
CA ALA A 102 14.58 16.89 -32.10
C ALA A 102 15.88 17.70 -32.29
N ALA A 103 15.90 18.99 -31.91
CA ALA A 103 17.09 19.84 -31.96
C ALA A 103 17.80 19.98 -30.59
N GLY A 104 17.34 19.24 -29.58
CA GLY A 104 17.92 19.20 -28.25
C GLY A 104 19.25 18.44 -28.19
N THR A 105 20.16 18.87 -27.32
CA THR A 105 21.43 18.19 -27.03
C THR A 105 21.49 17.74 -25.58
N ALA A 106 22.49 16.93 -25.23
CA ALA A 106 22.74 16.51 -23.84
C ALA A 106 23.14 17.66 -22.89
N THR A 107 23.44 18.86 -23.42
CA THR A 107 23.80 20.05 -22.61
C THR A 107 22.73 21.15 -22.63
N SER A 108 21.66 20.97 -23.42
CA SER A 108 20.52 21.86 -23.46
C SER A 108 19.83 21.97 -22.09
N LYS A 109 19.42 23.18 -21.71
CA LYS A 109 18.72 23.44 -20.45
C LYS A 109 17.25 23.74 -20.72
N TYR A 110 16.36 22.92 -20.15
CA TYR A 110 14.92 23.05 -20.32
C TYR A 110 14.28 23.77 -19.14
N GLN A 111 13.31 24.63 -19.43
CA GLN A 111 12.40 25.24 -18.46
C GLN A 111 11.01 25.26 -19.07
N VAL A 112 9.97 25.16 -18.24
CA VAL A 112 8.58 25.35 -18.68
C VAL A 112 7.92 26.43 -17.82
N ALA A 113 7.00 27.17 -18.42
CA ALA A 113 6.10 28.11 -17.74
C ALA A 113 4.66 27.76 -18.09
N ALA A 114 3.79 27.76 -17.08
CA ALA A 114 2.34 27.63 -17.27
C ALA A 114 1.79 28.92 -17.89
N VAL A 115 0.77 28.78 -18.73
CA VAL A 115 0.02 29.85 -19.38
C VAL A 115 -1.45 29.64 -19.02
N CYS A 116 -1.92 30.41 -18.04
CA CYS A 116 -3.28 30.37 -17.51
C CYS A 116 -4.03 31.63 -17.95
N ASP A 117 -5.23 31.50 -18.52
CA ASP A 117 -6.04 32.62 -19.02
C ASP A 117 -5.28 33.58 -19.96
N GLY A 118 -4.34 33.05 -20.74
CA GLY A 118 -3.47 33.80 -21.66
C GLY A 118 -2.26 34.48 -21.00
N HIS A 119 -2.11 34.40 -19.67
CA HIS A 119 -1.00 34.95 -18.91
C HIS A 119 0.07 33.89 -18.62
N GLU A 120 1.30 34.16 -19.05
CA GLU A 120 2.47 33.33 -18.73
C GLU A 120 2.95 33.59 -17.30
N GLY A 121 3.04 32.51 -16.50
CA GLY A 121 3.59 32.51 -15.15
C GLY A 121 5.12 32.43 -15.11
N PRO A 122 5.71 32.29 -13.92
CA PRO A 122 7.15 32.13 -13.77
C PRO A 122 7.64 30.82 -14.41
N ARG A 123 8.87 30.85 -14.93
CA ARG A 123 9.57 29.64 -15.40
C ARG A 123 10.08 28.83 -14.21
N GLY A 124 9.93 27.51 -14.27
CA GLY A 124 10.48 26.60 -13.25
C GLY A 124 12.02 26.55 -13.21
N LYS A 125 12.56 25.76 -12.26
CA LYS A 125 13.98 25.40 -12.21
C LYS A 125 14.40 24.79 -13.56
N ALA A 126 15.64 25.05 -14.00
CA ALA A 126 16.14 24.54 -15.27
C ALA A 126 16.73 23.13 -15.11
N VAL A 127 16.35 22.21 -15.99
CA VAL A 127 16.86 20.82 -15.97
C VAL A 127 17.69 20.50 -17.21
N VAL A 128 18.58 19.52 -17.07
CA VAL A 128 19.38 18.97 -18.17
C VAL A 128 18.91 17.55 -18.48
N PRO A 129 18.91 17.11 -19.75
CA PRO A 129 18.48 15.76 -20.11
C PRO A 129 19.34 14.67 -19.47
N TRP A 130 18.70 13.63 -18.96
CA TRP A 130 19.39 12.40 -18.61
C TRP A 130 19.99 11.78 -19.87
N THR A 131 21.28 11.44 -19.79
CA THR A 131 22.02 10.79 -20.89
C THR A 131 21.77 9.29 -20.98
N GLY A 132 21.07 8.71 -20.00
CA GLY A 132 20.89 7.26 -19.86
C GLY A 132 19.90 6.60 -20.83
N GLY A 133 19.11 7.35 -21.59
CA GLY A 133 18.04 6.82 -22.43
C GLY A 133 16.74 6.56 -21.65
N GLY A 134 16.19 7.58 -21.01
CA GLY A 134 14.98 7.44 -20.17
C GLY A 134 15.24 6.81 -18.78
N ARG A 135 16.49 6.68 -18.35
CA ARG A 135 16.85 6.17 -17.01
C ARG A 135 17.78 7.10 -16.25
N TYR A 136 17.64 7.10 -14.93
CA TYR A 136 18.49 7.79 -13.96
C TYR A 136 18.84 6.84 -12.81
N ASP A 137 20.10 6.85 -12.37
CA ASP A 137 20.55 6.05 -11.22
C ASP A 137 20.71 6.99 -10.02
N LEU A 138 19.74 6.95 -9.09
CA LEU A 138 19.82 7.58 -7.77
C LEU A 138 20.85 6.80 -6.94
N PRO A 139 22.05 7.34 -6.65
CA PRO A 139 23.09 6.57 -5.99
C PRO A 139 22.75 6.38 -4.51
N LEU A 140 22.87 5.14 -4.05
CA LEU A 140 22.58 4.72 -2.69
C LEU A 140 23.85 4.50 -1.88
N ARG A 141 23.71 4.58 -0.56
CA ARG A 141 24.75 4.18 0.38
C ARG A 141 24.38 2.88 1.08
N LYS A 142 24.72 1.77 0.42
CA LYS A 142 24.53 0.41 0.94
C LYS A 142 25.05 0.26 2.39
N PRO A 143 24.24 -0.23 3.34
CA PRO A 143 24.70 -0.60 4.68
C PRO A 143 25.80 -1.66 4.62
N ALA A 144 26.67 -1.68 5.64
CA ALA A 144 27.64 -2.75 5.77
C ALA A 144 26.95 -4.09 6.06
N ASP A 145 27.50 -5.16 5.48
CA ASP A 145 27.10 -6.53 5.78
C ASP A 145 27.34 -6.88 7.27
N GLY A 146 26.62 -7.86 7.78
CA GLY A 146 26.62 -8.19 9.21
C GLY A 146 26.63 -9.69 9.51
N VAL A 147 26.64 -10.02 10.81
CA VAL A 147 26.63 -11.40 11.31
C VAL A 147 25.63 -11.50 12.46
N THR A 148 24.82 -12.56 12.50
CA THR A 148 23.85 -12.80 13.57
C THR A 148 24.53 -13.35 14.84
N PRO A 149 23.83 -13.38 16.01
CA PRO A 149 24.37 -13.99 17.24
C PRO A 149 24.80 -15.45 17.10
N VAL A 150 24.33 -16.19 16.08
CA VAL A 150 24.68 -17.58 15.79
C VAL A 150 25.75 -17.73 14.69
N GLY A 151 26.39 -16.64 14.25
CA GLY A 151 27.48 -16.67 13.27
C GLY A 151 27.05 -16.72 11.80
N GLU A 152 25.75 -16.59 11.50
CA GLU A 152 25.24 -16.49 10.14
C GLU A 152 25.56 -15.10 9.56
N ALA A 153 26.35 -15.04 8.49
CA ALA A 153 26.62 -13.80 7.76
C ALA A 153 25.44 -13.42 6.85
N TYR A 154 25.14 -12.13 6.75
CA TYR A 154 24.10 -11.59 5.87
C TYR A 154 24.57 -10.30 5.20
N THR A 155 24.00 -10.01 4.04
CA THR A 155 24.27 -8.81 3.24
C THR A 155 23.01 -7.96 3.12
N TYR A 156 23.09 -6.76 2.54
CA TYR A 156 21.90 -5.92 2.30
C TYR A 156 21.53 -5.75 0.82
N SER A 157 20.23 -5.65 0.56
CA SER A 157 19.67 -5.11 -0.68
C SER A 157 18.70 -3.98 -0.38
N ALA A 158 18.66 -2.97 -1.25
CA ALA A 158 17.55 -2.01 -1.24
C ALA A 158 16.27 -2.76 -1.55
N ASN A 159 15.14 -2.35 -0.99
CA ASN A 159 13.91 -3.14 -0.98
C ASN A 159 12.71 -2.23 -1.33
N ASP A 160 11.62 -2.28 -0.56
CA ASP A 160 10.46 -1.42 -0.79
C ASP A 160 10.80 0.07 -0.61
N LEU A 161 10.17 0.92 -1.41
CA LEU A 161 10.31 2.37 -1.37
C LEU A 161 8.99 3.07 -1.01
N SER A 162 9.12 4.32 -0.56
CA SER A 162 8.03 5.31 -0.49
C SER A 162 8.58 6.69 -0.87
N VAL A 163 7.69 7.68 -1.02
CA VAL A 163 8.05 9.07 -1.37
C VAL A 163 7.30 10.08 -0.50
N GLY A 164 7.93 11.24 -0.29
CA GLY A 164 7.33 12.42 0.34
C GLY A 164 8.23 13.63 0.15
N ASP A 165 7.64 14.82 0.00
CA ASP A 165 8.38 16.09 0.01
C ASP A 165 8.73 16.40 1.46
N VAL A 166 9.98 16.22 1.89
CA VAL A 166 10.31 16.30 3.32
C VAL A 166 10.79 17.67 3.78
N ASP A 167 11.12 18.59 2.87
CA ASP A 167 11.51 19.96 3.20
C ASP A 167 10.60 21.07 2.67
N GLY A 168 9.61 20.72 1.84
CA GLY A 168 8.52 21.57 1.37
C GLY A 168 8.83 22.32 0.08
N ASP A 169 9.79 21.88 -0.71
CA ASP A 169 10.23 22.54 -1.95
C ASP A 169 9.44 22.11 -3.20
N GLY A 170 8.59 21.10 -3.08
CA GLY A 170 7.72 20.54 -4.11
C GLY A 170 8.31 19.36 -4.89
N GLN A 171 9.48 18.86 -4.49
CA GLN A 171 10.12 17.66 -5.04
C GLN A 171 10.01 16.50 -4.04
N TYR A 172 10.03 15.26 -4.55
CA TYR A 172 9.99 14.08 -3.69
C TYR A 172 11.39 13.66 -3.25
N GLU A 173 11.55 13.43 -1.95
CA GLU A 173 12.59 12.56 -1.42
C GLU A 173 12.15 11.09 -1.47
N TYR A 174 13.14 10.21 -1.54
CA TYR A 174 12.99 8.77 -1.69
C TYR A 174 13.31 8.08 -0.38
N ILE A 175 12.32 7.40 0.20
CA ILE A 175 12.45 6.65 1.43
C ILE A 175 12.71 5.19 1.06
N VAL A 176 13.88 4.66 1.45
CA VAL A 176 14.38 3.36 1.00
C VAL A 176 14.51 2.41 2.20
N LYS A 177 13.71 1.34 2.24
CA LYS A 177 13.92 0.22 3.17
C LYS A 177 15.09 -0.63 2.68
N TRP A 178 15.98 -1.02 3.58
CA TRP A 178 17.02 -2.01 3.34
C TRP A 178 16.63 -3.33 4.00
N ASP A 179 16.58 -4.38 3.20
CA ASP A 179 16.28 -5.73 3.67
C ASP A 179 17.60 -6.54 3.76
N PRO A 180 17.90 -7.16 4.91
CA PRO A 180 19.02 -8.08 5.04
C PRO A 180 18.71 -9.39 4.31
N SER A 181 19.72 -10.02 3.70
CA SER A 181 19.58 -11.25 2.91
C SER A 181 19.15 -12.48 3.72
N ASN A 182 18.99 -12.35 5.04
CA ASN A 182 18.42 -13.33 5.94
C ASN A 182 17.14 -12.84 6.62
N SER A 183 16.40 -11.91 6.02
CA SER A 183 15.00 -11.61 6.38
C SER A 183 14.13 -12.87 6.34
N LYS A 184 12.97 -12.82 6.99
CA LYS A 184 12.12 -13.98 7.25
C LYS A 184 10.66 -13.66 6.96
N ASP A 185 9.97 -14.57 6.29
CA ASP A 185 8.52 -14.67 6.50
C ASP A 185 8.27 -15.06 7.97
N VAL A 186 7.13 -14.66 8.54
CA VAL A 186 6.87 -14.89 9.96
C VAL A 186 6.82 -16.38 10.32
N SER A 187 6.49 -17.26 9.36
CA SER A 187 6.50 -18.72 9.56
C SER A 187 7.91 -19.34 9.57
N GLN A 188 8.96 -18.55 9.31
CA GLN A 188 10.33 -19.02 9.17
C GLN A 188 11.16 -18.71 10.43
N VAL A 189 11.96 -19.69 10.83
CA VAL A 189 12.82 -19.63 12.02
C VAL A 189 14.18 -19.00 11.69
N GLY A 190 14.76 -18.26 12.65
CA GLY A 190 16.11 -17.72 12.55
C GLY A 190 16.19 -16.26 12.97
N TYR A 191 17.41 -15.82 13.31
CA TYR A 191 17.74 -14.41 13.46
C TYR A 191 17.66 -13.69 12.10
N THR A 192 17.52 -12.37 12.16
CA THR A 192 17.66 -11.48 11.00
C THR A 192 18.74 -10.43 11.29
N GLY A 193 19.26 -9.80 10.23
CA GLY A 193 19.86 -8.48 10.35
C GLY A 193 18.85 -7.42 10.83
N ASN A 194 19.35 -6.22 11.13
CA ASN A 194 18.49 -5.08 11.43
C ASN A 194 17.78 -4.61 10.15
N VAL A 195 16.64 -3.94 10.29
CA VAL A 195 16.03 -3.17 9.19
C VAL A 195 16.57 -1.75 9.24
N PHE A 196 17.02 -1.23 8.10
CA PHE A 196 17.33 0.20 7.95
C PHE A 196 16.30 0.89 7.05
N VAL A 197 15.97 2.14 7.35
CA VAL A 197 15.16 3.01 6.48
C VAL A 197 15.91 4.31 6.26
N ASP A 198 16.25 4.61 5.01
CA ASP A 198 16.97 5.82 4.61
C ASP A 198 16.04 6.85 3.98
N THR A 199 16.45 8.12 3.98
CA THR A 199 15.81 9.16 3.16
C THR A 199 16.86 9.85 2.28
N TYR A 200 16.64 9.84 0.97
CA TYR A 200 17.53 10.40 -0.05
C TYR A 200 16.86 11.53 -0.84
N ARG A 201 17.59 12.60 -1.14
CA ARG A 201 17.23 13.50 -2.26
C ARG A 201 17.52 12.82 -3.60
N ILE A 202 16.88 13.31 -4.67
CA ILE A 202 17.11 12.82 -6.04
C ILE A 202 18.58 12.84 -6.47
N ASP A 203 19.41 13.73 -5.92
CA ASP A 203 20.85 13.81 -6.24
C ASP A 203 21.73 12.76 -5.52
N GLY A 204 21.14 11.90 -4.70
CA GLY A 204 21.84 10.91 -3.89
C GLY A 204 22.26 11.38 -2.49
N THR A 205 21.91 12.60 -2.09
CA THR A 205 22.18 13.08 -0.73
C THR A 205 21.37 12.29 0.29
N LEU A 206 22.04 11.41 1.04
CA LEU A 206 21.48 10.71 2.20
C LEU A 206 21.29 11.69 3.37
N LEU A 207 20.04 11.99 3.72
CA LEU A 207 19.69 12.91 4.80
C LEU A 207 19.95 12.29 6.19
N TYR A 208 19.49 11.06 6.38
CA TYR A 208 19.64 10.26 7.59
C TYR A 208 19.27 8.79 7.29
N ARG A 209 19.62 7.93 8.24
CA ARG A 209 19.20 6.52 8.33
C ARG A 209 18.50 6.29 9.66
N ILE A 210 17.38 5.58 9.66
CA ILE A 210 16.84 4.95 10.85
C ILE A 210 17.33 3.50 10.88
N ASP A 211 17.91 3.09 12.00
CA ASP A 211 18.22 1.70 12.34
C ASP A 211 17.14 1.24 13.31
N LEU A 212 16.29 0.29 12.92
CA LEU A 212 15.22 -0.20 13.81
C LEU A 212 15.77 -1.01 15.00
N GLY A 213 17.04 -1.40 14.95
CA GLY A 213 17.69 -2.18 15.99
C GLY A 213 17.30 -3.66 15.94
N VAL A 214 17.76 -4.40 16.96
CA VAL A 214 17.59 -5.87 17.02
C VAL A 214 16.16 -6.31 17.35
N ASN A 215 15.35 -5.43 17.94
CA ASN A 215 14.02 -5.76 18.45
C ASN A 215 12.88 -5.54 17.43
N VAL A 216 13.22 -5.24 16.18
CA VAL A 216 12.30 -5.28 15.03
C VAL A 216 12.84 -6.29 14.02
N ARG A 217 12.13 -7.41 13.84
CA ARG A 217 12.54 -8.50 12.95
C ARG A 217 12.39 -8.07 11.48
N ALA A 218 13.31 -8.52 10.61
CA ALA A 218 13.26 -8.17 9.19
C ALA A 218 12.39 -9.14 8.37
N GLY A 219 11.58 -8.60 7.47
CA GLY A 219 10.68 -9.32 6.58
C GLY A 219 9.43 -8.52 6.23
N ALA A 220 8.71 -8.96 5.20
CA ALA A 220 7.58 -8.23 4.61
C ALA A 220 6.49 -7.82 5.63
N HIS A 221 6.15 -8.71 6.55
CA HIS A 221 5.01 -8.51 7.48
C HIS A 221 5.31 -7.61 8.68
N TYR A 222 6.57 -7.22 8.92
CA TYR A 222 7.00 -6.51 10.13
C TYR A 222 6.99 -4.98 10.02
N ALA A 223 7.95 -4.42 9.30
CA ALA A 223 8.25 -2.99 9.31
C ALA A 223 7.49 -2.25 8.19
N GLN A 224 6.30 -1.76 8.54
CA GLN A 224 5.44 -0.95 7.66
C GLN A 224 5.65 0.55 7.94
N PHE A 225 5.98 1.33 6.91
CA PHE A 225 6.50 2.71 7.01
C PHE A 225 5.74 3.73 6.14
N PRO A 226 4.49 4.09 6.47
CA PRO A 226 3.77 5.16 5.76
C PRO A 226 4.52 6.51 5.87
N VAL A 227 4.60 7.19 4.73
CA VAL A 227 5.24 8.52 4.55
C VAL A 227 4.21 9.48 3.97
N TYR A 228 3.94 10.58 4.67
CA TYR A 228 2.91 11.55 4.31
C TYR A 228 3.07 12.86 5.11
N ASP A 229 2.57 13.98 4.59
CA ASP A 229 2.37 15.22 5.36
C ASP A 229 1.15 15.03 6.27
N PHE A 230 1.35 14.63 7.53
CA PHE A 230 0.25 14.20 8.41
C PHE A 230 -0.41 15.35 9.19
N ASP A 231 0.18 16.54 9.25
CA ASP A 231 -0.42 17.72 9.91
C ASP A 231 -0.76 18.89 8.99
N GLY A 232 -0.31 18.86 7.73
CA GLY A 232 -0.56 19.88 6.72
C GLY A 232 0.41 21.06 6.72
N ASP A 233 1.60 20.96 7.34
CA ASP A 233 2.65 22.02 7.27
C ASP A 233 3.30 22.15 5.88
N GLY A 234 3.09 21.16 5.00
CA GLY A 234 3.68 21.09 3.68
C GLY A 234 4.98 20.27 3.62
N ARG A 235 5.23 19.40 4.61
CA ARG A 235 6.36 18.44 4.64
C ARG A 235 5.88 17.08 5.10
N ALA A 236 6.43 16.02 4.53
CA ALA A 236 6.14 14.67 4.97
C ALA A 236 6.83 14.30 6.29
N GLU A 237 6.12 13.58 7.16
CA GLU A 237 6.67 12.74 8.21
C GLU A 237 6.68 11.26 7.79
N MET A 238 7.43 10.46 8.55
CA MET A 238 7.34 9.00 8.50
C MET A 238 6.87 8.47 9.85
N MET A 239 5.96 7.51 9.84
CA MET A 239 5.51 6.80 11.04
C MET A 239 5.80 5.31 10.88
N ILE A 240 6.36 4.67 11.90
CA ILE A 240 6.74 3.25 11.83
C ILE A 240 6.74 2.59 13.21
N LYS A 241 6.47 1.27 13.25
CA LYS A 241 6.65 0.45 14.44
C LYS A 241 8.14 0.37 14.82
N THR A 242 8.45 0.77 16.05
CA THR A 242 9.80 0.81 16.62
C THR A 242 9.86 -0.01 17.91
N ALA A 243 11.06 -0.15 18.48
CA ALA A 243 11.31 -0.91 19.70
C ALA A 243 12.53 -0.35 20.44
N PRO A 244 12.84 -0.81 21.67
CA PRO A 244 14.11 -0.46 22.31
C PRO A 244 15.28 -0.79 21.41
N GLY A 245 16.23 0.15 21.29
CA GLY A 245 17.39 0.02 20.41
C GLY A 245 17.23 0.65 19.02
N THR A 246 16.03 1.10 18.63
CA THR A 246 15.86 1.92 17.42
C THR A 246 16.63 3.25 17.53
N LYS A 247 17.38 3.61 16.47
CA LYS A 247 18.23 4.81 16.39
C LYS A 247 17.97 5.64 15.13
N ILE A 248 18.23 6.94 15.27
CA ILE A 248 18.42 7.89 14.17
C ILE A 248 19.93 8.08 13.98
N ILE A 249 20.42 7.92 12.75
CA ILE A 249 21.81 8.12 12.34
C ILE A 249 21.87 9.25 11.32
N ARG A 250 22.65 10.29 11.58
CA ARG A 250 22.85 11.43 10.66
C ARG A 250 24.27 11.44 10.09
N TYR A 251 24.40 11.90 8.85
CA TYR A 251 25.66 11.88 8.11
C TYR A 251 26.14 13.28 7.71
N GLY A 252 27.45 13.43 7.54
CA GLY A 252 28.09 14.61 6.96
C GLY A 252 28.12 14.55 5.43
N GLY A 253 28.50 15.66 4.79
CA GLY A 253 28.63 15.71 3.33
C GLY A 253 29.77 14.85 2.75
N ASP A 254 30.66 14.35 3.60
CA ASP A 254 31.68 13.34 3.31
C ASP A 254 31.20 11.90 3.58
N GLY A 255 29.97 11.73 4.07
CA GLY A 255 29.42 10.46 4.54
C GLY A 255 29.90 10.02 5.93
N ALA A 256 30.68 10.80 6.69
CA ALA A 256 30.98 10.43 8.07
C ALA A 256 29.69 10.40 8.92
N VAL A 257 29.59 9.50 9.91
CA VAL A 257 28.50 9.56 10.90
C VAL A 257 28.73 10.77 11.80
N LEU A 258 27.77 11.70 11.84
CA LEU A 258 27.81 12.88 12.71
C LEU A 258 27.20 12.60 14.08
N SER A 259 26.14 11.79 14.12
CA SER A 259 25.44 11.46 15.36
C SER A 259 24.61 10.20 15.22
N GLU A 260 24.64 9.36 16.25
CA GLU A 260 23.63 8.34 16.53
C GLU A 260 22.83 8.75 17.76
N LYS A 261 21.51 8.62 17.72
CA LYS A 261 20.63 8.87 18.87
C LYS A 261 19.53 7.81 18.91
N TYR A 262 19.38 7.12 20.03
CA TYR A 262 18.19 6.29 20.24
C TYR A 262 16.91 7.13 20.30
N ILE A 263 15.79 6.54 19.92
CA ILE A 263 14.46 7.08 20.28
C ILE A 263 14.29 7.13 21.81
N THR A 264 13.41 8.02 22.27
CA THR A 264 12.92 7.98 23.64
C THR A 264 11.99 6.79 23.85
N MET A 265 11.98 6.26 25.07
CA MET A 265 11.01 5.25 25.51
C MET A 265 9.94 5.93 26.37
N PRO A 266 8.69 5.43 26.38
CA PRO A 266 7.66 5.85 27.32
C PRO A 266 8.17 5.84 28.76
N LYS A 267 7.69 6.78 29.59
CA LYS A 267 8.20 6.96 30.96
C LYS A 267 8.00 5.71 31.81
N ASP A 268 6.86 5.06 31.67
CA ASP A 268 6.48 3.90 32.46
C ASP A 268 7.38 2.69 32.12
N ASP A 269 7.84 2.58 30.87
CA ASP A 269 8.82 1.58 30.44
C ASP A 269 10.23 1.85 30.99
N VAL A 270 10.65 3.12 31.03
CA VAL A 270 11.93 3.50 31.66
C VAL A 270 11.91 3.17 33.16
N LEU A 271 10.77 3.40 33.83
CA LEU A 271 10.53 3.07 35.24
C LEU A 271 10.42 1.55 35.48
N ALA A 272 9.81 0.80 34.57
CA ALA A 272 9.74 -0.66 34.60
C ALA A 272 11.12 -1.33 34.42
N GLY A 273 12.09 -0.59 33.86
CA GLY A 273 13.49 -0.99 33.82
C GLY A 273 14.05 -1.23 32.41
N TYR A 274 13.23 -1.13 31.36
CA TYR A 274 13.63 -1.38 29.98
C TYR A 274 14.70 -0.39 29.48
N ARG A 275 15.60 -0.87 28.62
CA ARG A 275 16.74 -0.10 28.08
C ARG A 275 16.85 -0.30 26.56
N ASN A 276 17.37 0.73 25.88
CA ASN A 276 17.71 0.66 24.45
C ASN A 276 18.87 -0.31 24.13
N THR A 277 19.42 -1.00 25.13
CA THR A 277 20.45 -2.05 24.99
C THR A 277 19.90 -3.46 25.20
N ASP A 278 18.61 -3.60 25.50
CA ASP A 278 17.97 -4.90 25.72
C ASP A 278 17.80 -5.63 24.37
N ASP A 279 17.94 -6.95 24.37
CA ASP A 279 17.79 -7.82 23.19
C ASP A 279 16.76 -8.91 23.52
N TYR A 280 15.55 -8.77 22.98
CA TYR A 280 14.42 -9.67 23.21
C TYR A 280 14.37 -10.83 22.18
N ARG A 281 15.40 -10.98 21.34
CA ARG A 281 15.46 -12.08 20.36
C ARG A 281 15.79 -13.39 21.06
N LEU A 282 14.79 -14.26 21.18
CA LEU A 282 14.97 -15.56 21.82
C LEU A 282 16.02 -16.42 21.09
N SER A 283 16.93 -17.03 21.87
CA SER A 283 17.70 -18.19 21.41
C SER A 283 16.86 -19.46 21.54
N ALA A 284 17.30 -20.57 20.94
CA ALA A 284 16.63 -21.87 21.09
C ALA A 284 16.42 -22.29 22.57
N ALA A 285 17.42 -22.04 23.41
CA ALA A 285 17.32 -22.29 24.86
C ALA A 285 16.39 -21.27 25.56
N GLY A 286 16.41 -20.01 25.11
CA GLY A 286 15.49 -18.97 25.61
C GLY A 286 14.02 -19.28 25.29
N TYR A 287 13.73 -19.78 24.09
CA TYR A 287 12.37 -20.19 23.73
C TYR A 287 11.91 -21.43 24.47
N HIS A 288 12.77 -22.44 24.69
CA HIS A 288 12.43 -23.54 25.58
C HIS A 288 12.07 -23.01 26.99
N ARG A 289 12.86 -22.09 27.55
CA ARG A 289 12.57 -21.47 28.85
C ARG A 289 11.22 -20.73 28.86
N HIS A 290 10.93 -19.97 27.80
CA HIS A 290 9.65 -19.28 27.63
C HIS A 290 8.46 -20.26 27.67
N ILE A 291 8.55 -21.41 26.98
CA ILE A 291 7.50 -22.44 27.04
C ILE A 291 7.36 -23.04 28.45
N VAL A 292 8.47 -23.30 29.16
CA VAL A 292 8.42 -23.75 30.57
C VAL A 292 7.68 -22.74 31.45
N ASP A 293 8.00 -21.45 31.34
CA ASP A 293 7.32 -20.43 32.16
C ASP A 293 5.86 -20.20 31.76
N MET A 294 5.52 -20.30 30.48
CA MET A 294 4.13 -20.32 29.99
C MET A 294 3.35 -21.50 30.61
N PHE A 295 3.95 -22.69 30.63
CA PHE A 295 3.32 -23.89 31.21
C PHE A 295 3.16 -23.81 32.72
N ARG A 296 4.14 -23.24 33.46
CA ARG A 296 3.99 -22.90 34.89
C ARG A 296 2.89 -21.86 35.15
N GLY A 297 2.47 -21.12 34.13
CA GLY A 297 1.36 -20.17 34.14
C GLY A 297 -0.03 -20.78 33.94
N TRP A 298 -0.13 -22.04 33.48
CA TRP A 298 -1.35 -22.59 32.89
C TRP A 298 -2.60 -22.51 33.78
N ASP A 299 -2.49 -22.88 35.06
CA ASP A 299 -3.60 -22.83 36.03
C ASP A 299 -4.14 -21.42 36.31
N ARG A 300 -3.39 -20.38 35.91
CA ARG A 300 -3.75 -18.96 36.07
C ARG A 300 -4.09 -18.28 34.75
N HIS A 301 -4.01 -18.99 33.61
CA HIS A 301 -4.36 -18.41 32.31
C HIS A 301 -5.86 -18.06 32.28
N PRO A 302 -6.27 -16.86 31.84
CA PRO A 302 -7.67 -16.42 31.92
C PRO A 302 -8.68 -17.41 31.31
N GLU A 303 -8.37 -17.96 30.13
CA GLU A 303 -9.23 -18.95 29.45
C GLU A 303 -9.33 -20.30 30.19
N VAL A 304 -8.30 -20.68 30.96
CA VAL A 304 -8.31 -21.89 31.81
C VAL A 304 -9.15 -21.66 33.06
N VAL A 305 -8.97 -20.49 33.71
CA VAL A 305 -9.76 -20.07 34.87
C VAL A 305 -11.24 -19.88 34.52
N ALA A 306 -11.55 -19.41 33.31
CA ALA A 306 -12.91 -19.31 32.78
C ALA A 306 -13.52 -20.67 32.38
N GLY A 307 -12.72 -21.75 32.31
CA GLY A 307 -13.16 -23.07 31.87
C GLY A 307 -13.41 -23.17 30.36
N HIS A 308 -12.91 -22.23 29.56
CA HIS A 308 -12.95 -22.28 28.10
C HIS A 308 -11.87 -23.23 27.55
N TRP A 309 -10.72 -23.29 28.21
CA TRP A 309 -9.59 -24.18 27.89
C TRP A 309 -9.47 -25.35 28.87
N PRO A 310 -8.74 -26.42 28.51
CA PRO A 310 -8.55 -27.57 29.37
C PRO A 310 -7.86 -27.21 30.69
N ALA A 311 -8.32 -27.80 31.79
CA ALA A 311 -7.84 -27.47 33.13
C ALA A 311 -6.35 -27.84 33.35
N THR A 312 -5.83 -28.76 32.54
CA THR A 312 -4.41 -29.14 32.52
C THR A 312 -3.86 -29.23 31.10
N LEU A 313 -2.55 -29.07 30.95
CA LEU A 313 -1.85 -29.25 29.68
C LEU A 313 -1.96 -30.71 29.20
N GLU A 314 -1.95 -31.69 30.11
CA GLU A 314 -2.18 -33.10 29.76
C GLU A 314 -3.53 -33.31 29.04
N GLN A 315 -4.61 -32.68 29.53
CA GLN A 315 -5.91 -32.69 28.87
C GLN A 315 -5.86 -31.99 27.50
N ALA A 316 -5.13 -30.87 27.38
CA ALA A 316 -4.96 -30.16 26.12
C ALA A 316 -4.17 -30.97 25.08
N PHE A 317 -3.22 -31.78 25.51
CA PHE A 317 -2.45 -32.69 24.65
C PHE A 317 -3.14 -34.05 24.41
N GLY A 318 -4.21 -34.37 25.15
CA GLY A 318 -4.91 -35.64 25.04
C GLY A 318 -4.17 -36.83 25.69
N ILE A 319 -3.42 -36.58 26.76
CA ILE A 319 -2.70 -37.61 27.53
C ILE A 319 -3.26 -37.72 28.97
N GLU A 320 -2.99 -38.85 29.61
CA GLU A 320 -3.34 -39.08 31.01
C GLU A 320 -2.72 -38.02 31.94
N PRO A 321 -3.45 -37.51 32.95
CA PRO A 321 -2.91 -36.57 33.95
C PRO A 321 -1.73 -37.17 34.71
N ARG A 322 -0.68 -36.37 34.95
CA ARG A 322 0.56 -36.81 35.60
C ARG A 322 0.94 -35.95 36.80
N TYR A 323 0.68 -34.65 36.75
CA TYR A 323 1.23 -33.69 37.71
C TYR A 323 0.14 -32.92 38.48
N PRO A 324 0.38 -32.54 39.73
CA PRO A 324 -0.47 -31.59 40.44
C PRO A 324 -0.27 -30.17 39.89
N TYR A 325 -1.32 -29.35 39.95
CA TYR A 325 -1.28 -27.92 39.60
C TYR A 325 -1.41 -27.06 40.88
N PRO A 326 -0.75 -25.88 40.97
CA PRO A 326 0.17 -25.29 39.99
C PRO A 326 1.44 -26.13 39.78
N LEU A 327 1.90 -26.21 38.53
CA LEU A 327 3.05 -27.03 38.16
C LEU A 327 4.33 -26.54 38.85
N SER A 328 5.16 -27.48 39.32
CA SER A 328 6.53 -27.14 39.71
C SER A 328 7.37 -26.82 38.47
N GLU A 329 8.55 -26.26 38.68
CA GLU A 329 9.49 -25.99 37.58
C GLU A 329 9.96 -27.27 36.88
N THR A 330 10.12 -28.37 37.62
CA THR A 330 10.44 -29.68 37.06
C THR A 330 9.30 -30.21 36.20
N ASP A 331 8.07 -30.21 36.73
CA ASP A 331 6.90 -30.78 36.05
C ASP A 331 6.58 -30.02 34.74
N ALA A 332 6.67 -28.69 34.79
CA ALA A 332 6.50 -27.86 33.60
C ALA A 332 7.64 -28.02 32.58
N THR A 333 8.86 -28.33 33.02
CA THR A 333 9.97 -28.68 32.11
C THR A 333 9.70 -30.01 31.41
N GLU A 334 9.26 -31.04 32.14
CA GLU A 334 8.90 -32.33 31.55
C GLU A 334 7.73 -32.22 30.56
N LEU A 335 6.74 -31.37 30.85
CA LEU A 335 5.64 -31.07 29.92
C LEU A 335 6.07 -30.24 28.71
N ALA A 336 6.98 -29.26 28.87
CA ALA A 336 7.55 -28.49 27.77
C ALA A 336 8.38 -29.37 26.83
N ASP A 337 9.20 -30.26 27.38
CA ASP A 337 9.97 -31.25 26.63
C ASP A 337 9.03 -32.20 25.86
N TYR A 338 7.99 -32.74 26.52
CA TYR A 338 6.96 -33.55 25.85
C TYR A 338 6.25 -32.77 24.73
N PHE A 339 5.91 -31.50 24.96
CA PHE A 339 5.27 -30.66 23.95
C PHE A 339 6.16 -30.46 22.72
N MET A 340 7.43 -30.11 22.92
CA MET A 340 8.37 -29.80 21.84
C MET A 340 8.88 -31.03 21.09
N ASP A 341 9.07 -32.17 21.76
CA ASP A 341 9.71 -33.35 21.18
C ASP A 341 8.72 -34.46 20.78
N VAL A 342 7.50 -34.47 21.33
CA VAL A 342 6.50 -35.51 21.06
C VAL A 342 5.21 -34.91 20.49
N TYR A 343 4.55 -34.00 21.21
CA TYR A 343 3.25 -33.49 20.78
C TYR A 343 3.34 -32.72 19.46
N ALA A 344 4.15 -31.66 19.41
CA ALA A 344 4.26 -30.82 18.22
C ALA A 344 4.76 -31.61 16.98
N PRO A 345 5.78 -32.48 17.06
CA PRO A 345 6.18 -33.32 15.93
C PRO A 345 5.10 -34.33 15.50
N SER A 346 4.26 -34.82 16.42
CA SER A 346 3.12 -35.70 16.07
C SER A 346 2.01 -34.98 15.30
N ARG A 347 1.85 -33.66 15.53
CA ARG A 347 0.92 -32.79 14.78
C ARG A 347 1.43 -32.50 13.36
N SER A 348 2.74 -32.29 13.22
CA SER A 348 3.41 -32.14 11.92
C SER A 348 4.91 -32.31 12.07
N ALA A 349 5.53 -33.11 11.18
CA ALA A 349 6.98 -33.25 11.11
C ALA A 349 7.74 -31.94 10.76
N ARG A 350 7.02 -30.85 10.41
CA ARG A 350 7.59 -29.51 10.22
C ARG A 350 7.72 -28.70 11.52
N ASN A 351 7.18 -29.19 12.64
CA ASN A 351 7.21 -28.49 13.93
C ASN A 351 8.54 -28.72 14.66
N VAL A 352 9.61 -28.07 14.17
CA VAL A 352 10.98 -28.20 14.73
C VAL A 352 11.21 -27.17 15.83
N LEU A 353 10.39 -27.21 16.88
CA LEU A 353 10.36 -26.16 17.92
C LEU A 353 11.68 -26.01 18.70
N ARG A 354 12.49 -27.08 18.82
CA ARG A 354 13.85 -27.03 19.41
C ARG A 354 14.84 -26.15 18.65
N ALA A 355 14.54 -25.78 17.41
CA ALA A 355 15.36 -24.85 16.61
C ALA A 355 14.85 -23.40 16.66
N PHE A 356 13.70 -23.13 17.31
CA PHE A 356 13.03 -21.83 17.28
C PHE A 356 13.88 -20.73 17.93
N GLN A 357 14.26 -19.71 17.16
CA GLN A 357 15.13 -18.63 17.57
C GLN A 357 14.96 -17.40 16.68
N GLY A 358 15.37 -16.23 17.18
CA GLY A 358 15.39 -14.96 16.46
C GLY A 358 14.04 -14.23 16.39
N PHE A 359 13.04 -14.68 17.17
CA PHE A 359 11.74 -14.01 17.33
C PHE A 359 11.73 -13.12 18.57
N ILE A 360 10.88 -12.09 18.55
CA ILE A 360 10.67 -11.13 19.64
C ILE A 360 9.22 -11.28 20.12
N VAL A 361 9.01 -12.18 21.09
CA VAL A 361 7.67 -12.51 21.63
C VAL A 361 7.32 -11.72 22.90
N ASP A 362 8.27 -11.00 23.46
CA ASP A 362 8.12 -10.14 24.63
C ASP A 362 8.78 -8.76 24.39
N GLY A 363 9.01 -8.01 25.47
CA GLY A 363 9.52 -6.63 25.40
C GLY A 363 8.50 -5.61 24.89
N PRO A 364 8.73 -4.30 25.16
CA PRO A 364 7.82 -3.24 24.75
C PRO A 364 7.92 -2.96 23.25
N GLU A 365 6.79 -2.58 22.66
CA GLU A 365 6.65 -2.19 21.26
C GLU A 365 6.21 -0.73 21.18
N TYR A 366 6.69 0.00 20.19
CA TYR A 366 6.45 1.44 20.05
C TYR A 366 5.91 1.81 18.66
N LEU A 367 5.26 2.96 18.59
CA LEU A 367 5.01 3.72 17.35
C LEU A 367 5.76 5.05 17.48
N THR A 368 6.65 5.35 16.54
CA THR A 368 7.39 6.62 16.50
C THR A 368 7.01 7.41 15.25
N VAL A 369 6.80 8.73 15.44
CA VAL A 369 6.71 9.74 14.38
C VAL A 369 8.07 10.41 14.19
N PHE A 370 8.56 10.46 12.97
CA PHE A 370 9.84 11.05 12.59
C PHE A 370 9.65 12.22 11.61
N GLU A 371 10.30 13.35 11.90
CA GLU A 371 10.40 14.51 11.00
C GLU A 371 11.13 14.13 9.72
N GLY A 372 10.47 14.27 8.57
CA GLY A 372 10.98 13.74 7.31
C GLY A 372 12.34 14.28 6.87
N LEU A 373 12.68 15.55 7.15
CA LEU A 373 13.93 16.17 6.68
C LEU A 373 15.18 15.68 7.44
N SER A 374 15.05 15.37 8.73
CA SER A 374 16.21 15.11 9.60
C SER A 374 16.18 13.77 10.30
N GLY A 375 15.07 13.03 10.18
CA GLY A 375 14.80 11.81 10.92
C GLY A 375 14.58 12.04 12.41
N ARG A 376 14.46 13.30 12.85
CA ARG A 376 14.28 13.63 14.27
C ARG A 376 12.95 13.07 14.77
N GLU A 377 13.05 12.24 15.80
CA GLU A 377 11.91 11.83 16.61
C GLU A 377 11.06 13.04 17.05
N LEU A 378 9.78 13.03 16.68
CA LEU A 378 8.78 14.01 17.09
C LEU A 378 7.96 13.49 18.28
N GLN A 379 7.54 12.22 18.24
CA GLN A 379 6.90 11.54 19.37
C GLN A 379 7.10 10.03 19.27
N THR A 380 7.32 9.38 20.41
CA THR A 380 7.19 7.92 20.57
C THR A 380 6.06 7.60 21.57
N ILE A 381 5.20 6.66 21.23
CA ILE A 381 4.15 6.08 22.10
C ILE A 381 4.25 4.56 22.10
N HIS A 382 3.56 3.86 23.01
CA HIS A 382 3.40 2.40 22.91
C HIS A 382 2.67 2.03 21.61
N TYR A 383 3.09 0.95 20.95
CA TYR A 383 2.40 0.44 19.78
C TYR A 383 1.04 -0.12 20.20
N LYS A 384 0.01 0.31 19.49
CA LYS A 384 -1.35 -0.22 19.56
C LYS A 384 -1.69 -0.71 18.15
N PRO A 385 -2.32 -1.89 18.00
CA PRO A 385 -2.63 -2.92 19.01
C PRO A 385 -1.38 -3.63 19.58
N GLY A 386 -1.34 -3.80 20.91
CA GLY A 386 -0.24 -4.48 21.60
C GLY A 386 -0.24 -5.99 21.41
N ARG A 387 0.93 -6.63 21.60
CA ARG A 387 1.18 -8.04 21.31
C ARG A 387 0.30 -9.05 22.06
N HIS A 388 0.00 -8.78 23.33
CA HIS A 388 -0.62 -9.72 24.29
C HIS A 388 0.27 -10.90 24.70
N ASP A 389 0.60 -11.81 23.78
CA ASP A 389 1.38 -13.04 24.03
C ASP A 389 2.25 -13.41 22.81
N ASP A 390 2.81 -14.61 22.80
CA ASP A 390 3.64 -15.14 21.70
C ASP A 390 2.87 -15.64 20.48
N GLY A 391 1.55 -15.44 20.45
CA GLY A 391 0.64 -15.96 19.43
C GLY A 391 -0.36 -17.00 19.95
N LEU A 392 -0.29 -17.42 21.22
CA LEU A 392 -1.21 -18.41 21.82
C LEU A 392 -2.69 -18.02 21.64
N MET A 393 -3.10 -16.83 22.08
CA MET A 393 -4.45 -16.29 21.89
C MET A 393 -4.75 -15.87 20.45
N TRP A 394 -3.72 -15.59 19.65
CA TRP A 394 -3.86 -15.32 18.21
C TRP A 394 -4.06 -16.60 17.38
N GLY A 395 -3.90 -17.79 17.96
CA GLY A 395 -4.15 -19.08 17.31
C GLY A 395 -2.93 -19.75 16.66
N ASP A 396 -1.71 -19.29 16.96
CA ASP A 396 -0.47 -19.78 16.35
C ASP A 396 -0.06 -21.19 16.79
N TYR A 397 -0.64 -21.67 17.89
CA TYR A 397 -0.46 -23.02 18.41
C TYR A 397 -1.56 -24.00 18.01
N ALA A 398 -2.71 -23.51 17.51
CA ALA A 398 -3.92 -24.31 17.34
C ALA A 398 -3.91 -25.19 16.09
N MET A 399 -3.15 -24.78 15.07
CA MET A 399 -3.06 -25.44 13.78
C MET A 399 -2.11 -26.66 13.81
N ALA A 400 -2.18 -27.53 12.80
CA ALA A 400 -1.30 -28.70 12.73
C ALA A 400 0.19 -28.32 12.57
N ARG A 401 0.48 -27.20 11.88
CA ARG A 401 1.77 -26.52 11.94
C ARG A 401 1.70 -25.49 13.07
N ILE A 402 2.60 -25.60 14.04
CA ILE A 402 2.69 -24.70 15.19
C ILE A 402 3.73 -23.63 14.87
N GLU A 403 3.32 -22.37 14.89
CA GLU A 403 4.07 -21.23 14.33
C GLU A 403 4.03 -20.00 15.27
N PRO A 404 4.65 -20.06 16.45
CA PRO A 404 4.67 -18.93 17.39
C PRO A 404 5.24 -17.68 16.72
N GLY A 405 4.65 -16.51 16.99
CA GLY A 405 5.03 -15.27 16.34
C GLY A 405 4.57 -15.13 14.88
N ASN A 406 3.55 -15.88 14.42
CA ASN A 406 3.02 -15.80 13.05
C ASN A 406 1.85 -14.81 12.95
N ARG A 407 0.65 -15.18 13.40
CA ARG A 407 -0.57 -14.36 13.29
C ARG A 407 -0.47 -13.08 14.10
N VAL A 408 0.21 -13.14 15.23
CA VAL A 408 0.47 -11.98 16.08
C VAL A 408 1.32 -10.92 15.35
N ASP A 409 2.34 -11.30 14.58
CA ASP A 409 3.23 -10.33 13.92
C ASP A 409 2.90 -10.09 12.44
N ARG A 410 1.60 -10.14 12.12
CA ARG A 410 1.05 -9.69 10.83
C ARG A 410 0.65 -8.23 10.90
N PHE A 411 1.52 -7.30 10.50
CA PHE A 411 1.24 -5.87 10.54
C PHE A 411 0.90 -5.30 9.16
N LEU A 412 -0.06 -4.37 9.09
CA LEU A 412 -0.34 -3.57 7.90
C LEU A 412 -0.38 -2.08 8.26
N SER A 413 -0.25 -1.21 7.27
CA SER A 413 -0.38 0.24 7.42
C SER A 413 -1.01 0.89 6.19
N GLY A 414 -1.55 2.10 6.37
CA GLY A 414 -2.03 2.94 5.29
C GLY A 414 -2.21 4.39 5.73
N VAL A 415 -2.65 5.23 4.80
CA VAL A 415 -3.06 6.62 5.02
C VAL A 415 -4.50 6.76 4.55
N ALA A 416 -5.34 7.49 5.28
CA ALA A 416 -6.74 7.68 4.94
C ALA A 416 -7.26 9.06 5.32
N TYR A 417 -8.04 9.67 4.44
CA TYR A 417 -8.77 10.92 4.68
C TYR A 417 -10.10 10.65 5.40
N LEU A 418 -10.00 10.16 6.64
CA LEU A 418 -11.14 9.78 7.50
C LEU A 418 -12.09 10.94 7.85
N ASP A 419 -11.72 12.20 7.61
CA ASP A 419 -12.61 13.36 7.75
C ASP A 419 -12.82 14.11 6.42
N GLY A 420 -12.44 13.46 5.31
CA GLY A 420 -12.44 14.00 3.95
C GLY A 420 -11.41 15.09 3.67
N ARG A 421 -10.51 15.40 4.62
CA ARG A 421 -9.64 16.59 4.54
C ARG A 421 -8.21 16.40 5.00
N ASN A 422 -8.02 15.82 6.18
CA ASN A 422 -6.76 15.65 6.86
C ASN A 422 -6.36 14.17 6.86
N PRO A 423 -5.12 13.83 6.49
CA PRO A 423 -4.69 12.45 6.46
C PRO A 423 -4.54 11.90 7.88
N SER A 424 -5.05 10.69 8.10
CA SER A 424 -4.83 9.89 9.29
C SER A 424 -4.00 8.65 8.92
N VAL A 425 -3.09 8.23 9.80
CA VAL A 425 -2.38 6.95 9.63
C VAL A 425 -3.22 5.81 10.18
N ILE A 426 -3.22 4.68 9.47
CA ILE A 426 -3.82 3.43 9.91
C ILE A 426 -2.69 2.45 10.23
N PHE A 427 -2.77 1.77 11.37
CA PHE A 427 -1.94 0.61 11.70
C PHE A 427 -2.81 -0.58 12.09
N ALA A 428 -2.51 -1.75 11.56
CA ALA A 428 -3.25 -2.98 11.81
C ALA A 428 -2.36 -4.10 12.34
N ARG A 429 -2.96 -5.04 13.08
CA ARG A 429 -2.33 -6.29 13.51
C ARG A 429 -3.32 -7.45 13.43
N GLY A 430 -2.89 -8.54 12.79
CA GLY A 430 -3.68 -9.75 12.60
C GLY A 430 -4.78 -9.60 11.55
N TYR A 431 -4.94 -10.64 10.71
CA TYR A 431 -6.04 -10.74 9.73
C TYR A 431 -6.60 -12.16 9.57
N TYR A 432 -5.79 -13.20 9.84
CA TYR A 432 -6.25 -14.59 9.79
C TYR A 432 -7.25 -14.98 10.89
N THR A 433 -7.11 -14.38 12.07
CA THR A 433 -7.87 -14.72 13.29
C THR A 433 -8.41 -13.43 13.92
N ARG A 434 -7.90 -13.01 15.09
CA ARG A 434 -8.19 -11.68 15.62
C ARG A 434 -7.63 -10.63 14.66
N THR A 435 -8.48 -9.65 14.35
CA THR A 435 -8.18 -8.51 13.49
C THR A 435 -8.32 -7.24 14.31
N THR A 436 -7.28 -6.40 14.28
CA THR A 436 -7.25 -5.13 15.02
C THR A 436 -6.68 -4.01 14.16
N LEU A 437 -7.31 -2.83 14.21
CA LEU A 437 -6.87 -1.63 13.49
C LEU A 437 -6.97 -0.41 14.40
N VAL A 438 -6.01 0.50 14.33
CA VAL A 438 -6.06 1.81 14.98
C VAL A 438 -5.85 2.91 13.95
N ALA A 439 -6.62 3.99 14.07
CA ALA A 439 -6.43 5.21 13.30
C ALA A 439 -5.88 6.32 14.21
N TYR A 440 -4.82 6.98 13.77
CA TYR A 440 -4.25 8.15 14.43
C TYR A 440 -4.18 9.34 13.49
N ARG A 441 -4.51 10.54 14.00
CA ARG A 441 -4.21 11.81 13.35
C ARG A 441 -3.04 12.50 14.04
N TRP A 442 -2.08 13.00 13.26
CA TRP A 442 -1.04 13.90 13.74
C TRP A 442 -1.53 15.36 13.75
N ASN A 443 -0.90 16.21 14.54
CA ASN A 443 -1.29 17.63 14.66
C ASN A 443 -0.07 18.56 14.89
N GLY A 444 1.10 18.11 14.45
CA GLY A 444 2.38 18.79 14.66
C GLY A 444 2.92 18.75 16.08
N ARG A 445 2.25 18.05 17.00
CA ARG A 445 2.64 17.99 18.43
C ARG A 445 2.43 16.63 19.07
N ARG A 446 1.33 15.94 18.76
CA ARG A 446 1.04 14.60 19.26
C ARG A 446 0.09 13.84 18.34
N LEU A 447 0.25 12.52 18.28
CA LEU A 447 -0.76 11.59 17.81
C LEU A 447 -2.03 11.73 18.67
N VAL A 448 -3.17 11.75 17.99
CA VAL A 448 -4.52 11.67 18.57
C VAL A 448 -5.16 10.43 18.00
N GLU A 449 -5.63 9.51 18.85
CA GLU A 449 -6.39 8.35 18.40
C GLU A 449 -7.76 8.82 17.90
N ASN A 450 -8.09 8.47 16.65
CA ASN A 450 -9.43 8.71 16.09
C ASN A 450 -10.37 7.61 16.57
N TRP A 451 -9.98 6.35 16.33
CA TRP A 451 -10.71 5.16 16.74
C TRP A 451 -9.79 3.93 16.86
N PHE A 452 -10.30 2.89 17.50
CA PHE A 452 -9.67 1.57 17.57
C PHE A 452 -10.72 0.48 17.36
N VAL A 453 -10.42 -0.41 16.41
CA VAL A 453 -11.22 -1.58 16.01
C VAL A 453 -10.56 -2.84 16.54
N ASP A 454 -11.37 -3.70 17.16
CA ASP A 454 -10.95 -4.99 17.67
C ASP A 454 -12.06 -6.01 17.47
N SER A 455 -11.81 -7.02 16.62
CA SER A 455 -12.72 -8.15 16.43
C SER A 455 -12.92 -9.00 17.69
N GLY A 456 -12.08 -8.81 18.72
CA GLY A 456 -11.96 -9.73 19.84
C GLY A 456 -11.24 -11.01 19.44
N TRP A 457 -10.95 -11.84 20.43
CA TRP A 457 -10.32 -13.14 20.23
C TRP A 457 -11.26 -14.10 19.52
N THR A 458 -10.76 -14.88 18.57
CA THR A 458 -11.47 -16.01 17.97
C THR A 458 -11.58 -17.14 19.00
N PRO A 459 -12.78 -17.59 19.40
CA PRO A 459 -12.94 -18.62 20.43
C PRO A 459 -12.29 -19.95 20.05
N MET A 460 -11.52 -20.51 20.97
CA MET A 460 -10.88 -21.83 20.90
C MET A 460 -11.17 -22.59 22.18
N THR A 461 -11.58 -23.86 22.08
CA THR A 461 -11.76 -24.76 23.23
C THR A 461 -10.46 -25.46 23.65
N ASN A 462 -9.42 -25.39 22.80
CA ASN A 462 -8.08 -25.88 23.08
C ASN A 462 -7.06 -25.15 22.17
N PRO A 463 -6.14 -24.34 22.72
CA PRO A 463 -5.23 -23.52 21.91
C PRO A 463 -4.15 -24.33 21.17
N PHE A 464 -4.05 -25.64 21.40
CA PHE A 464 -3.12 -26.54 20.71
C PHE A 464 -3.78 -27.41 19.64
N ASN A 465 -5.13 -27.46 19.59
CA ASN A 465 -5.88 -28.35 18.70
C ASN A 465 -7.32 -27.89 18.36
N ASP A 466 -7.59 -26.59 18.34
CA ASP A 466 -8.90 -26.07 17.92
C ASP A 466 -8.76 -24.89 16.96
N GLY A 467 -8.82 -25.15 15.66
CA GLY A 467 -8.52 -24.18 14.60
C GLY A 467 -9.45 -22.94 14.61
N PRO A 468 -8.94 -21.72 14.84
CA PRO A 468 -9.76 -20.51 14.98
C PRO A 468 -10.20 -19.86 13.65
N HIS A 469 -9.67 -20.30 12.51
CA HIS A 469 -10.01 -19.72 11.20
C HIS A 469 -11.51 -19.84 10.89
N GLY A 470 -12.07 -18.83 10.24
CA GLY A 470 -13.47 -18.80 9.79
C GLY A 470 -14.51 -18.51 10.87
N ARG A 471 -14.09 -18.36 12.13
CA ARG A 471 -14.96 -18.06 13.29
C ARG A 471 -15.04 -16.56 13.55
N ASP A 472 -16.17 -16.12 14.07
CA ASP A 472 -16.32 -14.76 14.59
C ASP A 472 -15.43 -14.56 15.83
N GLY A 473 -14.84 -13.37 15.95
CA GLY A 473 -14.18 -12.95 17.19
C GLY A 473 -15.21 -12.58 18.27
N THR A 474 -14.79 -12.53 19.53
CA THR A 474 -15.66 -12.25 20.69
C THR A 474 -16.29 -10.84 20.72
N SER A 475 -15.93 -9.94 19.81
CA SER A 475 -16.55 -8.61 19.71
C SER A 475 -17.94 -8.68 19.07
N PRO A 476 -19.01 -8.21 19.73
CA PRO A 476 -20.34 -8.15 19.13
C PRO A 476 -20.46 -7.11 18.01
N LYS A 477 -19.50 -6.19 17.88
CA LYS A 477 -19.49 -5.12 16.86
C LYS A 477 -18.59 -5.44 15.67
N TRP A 478 -17.44 -6.06 15.93
CA TRP A 478 -16.39 -6.26 14.92
C TRP A 478 -16.03 -7.74 14.69
N GLY A 479 -16.69 -8.69 15.36
CA GLY A 479 -16.35 -10.12 15.30
C GLY A 479 -16.39 -10.73 13.90
N THR A 480 -17.14 -10.15 12.97
CA THR A 480 -17.27 -10.66 11.58
C THR A 480 -16.09 -10.35 10.67
N ILE A 481 -15.13 -9.50 11.06
CA ILE A 481 -13.98 -9.11 10.21
C ILE A 481 -12.75 -10.05 10.37
N THR A 482 -12.83 -11.02 11.27
CA THR A 482 -11.82 -12.08 11.44
C THR A 482 -11.67 -12.90 10.15
N THR A 483 -10.47 -13.38 9.84
CA THR A 483 -10.17 -14.16 8.62
C THR A 483 -10.41 -13.42 7.29
N GLN A 484 -10.84 -12.15 7.29
CA GLN A 484 -11.16 -11.40 6.06
C GLN A 484 -10.01 -10.56 5.51
N GLY A 485 -9.08 -10.12 6.35
CA GLY A 485 -8.00 -9.23 5.90
C GLY A 485 -6.99 -9.94 5.00
N ASP A 486 -6.42 -9.20 4.06
CA ASP A 486 -5.44 -9.69 3.09
C ASP A 486 -4.01 -9.39 3.54
N HIS A 487 -3.03 -9.77 2.72
CA HIS A 487 -1.64 -9.30 2.85
C HIS A 487 -1.42 -7.83 2.42
N SER A 488 -2.49 -7.04 2.36
CA SER A 488 -2.51 -5.60 2.16
C SER A 488 -3.82 -5.03 2.69
N LEU A 489 -3.99 -3.71 2.59
CA LEU A 489 -5.28 -3.01 2.70
C LEU A 489 -5.35 -1.99 1.56
N SER A 490 -6.52 -1.43 1.28
CA SER A 490 -6.69 -0.31 0.34
C SER A 490 -7.63 0.73 0.96
N VAL A 491 -7.61 1.96 0.43
CA VAL A 491 -8.32 3.11 1.00
C VAL A 491 -8.99 3.91 -0.09
N ALA A 492 -10.32 4.07 -0.02
CA ALA A 492 -11.13 4.74 -1.04
C ALA A 492 -12.43 5.31 -0.46
N ASP A 493 -13.01 6.31 -1.12
CA ASP A 493 -14.39 6.79 -0.87
C ASP A 493 -15.36 5.83 -1.58
N VAL A 494 -15.76 4.75 -0.92
CA VAL A 494 -16.61 3.70 -1.53
C VAL A 494 -18.10 4.03 -1.40
N ASP A 495 -18.43 4.87 -0.44
CA ASP A 495 -19.77 5.26 -0.04
C ASP A 495 -20.22 6.62 -0.65
N ALA A 496 -19.29 7.42 -1.14
CA ALA A 496 -19.46 8.74 -1.75
C ALA A 496 -19.95 9.83 -0.77
N ASP A 497 -19.55 9.77 0.51
CA ASP A 497 -19.75 10.84 1.48
C ASP A 497 -18.62 11.89 1.50
N GLY A 498 -17.50 11.62 0.80
CA GLY A 498 -16.34 12.49 0.68
C GLY A 498 -15.20 12.19 1.65
N LYS A 499 -15.29 11.13 2.46
CA LYS A 499 -14.21 10.58 3.29
C LYS A 499 -13.63 9.32 2.63
N GLN A 500 -12.80 8.56 3.35
CA GLN A 500 -12.26 7.30 2.85
C GLN A 500 -12.42 6.18 3.86
N GLU A 501 -12.89 5.05 3.37
CA GLU A 501 -13.10 3.80 4.08
C GLU A 501 -11.85 2.92 3.98
N ILE A 502 -11.73 1.94 4.87
CA ILE A 502 -10.61 1.00 4.90
C ILE A 502 -11.06 -0.34 4.34
N ILE A 503 -10.66 -0.64 3.10
CA ILE A 503 -10.87 -1.93 2.46
C ILE A 503 -9.82 -2.90 3.01
N TYR A 504 -10.25 -3.75 3.92
CA TYR A 504 -9.42 -4.72 4.62
C TYR A 504 -9.67 -6.13 4.04
N GLY A 505 -9.28 -6.30 2.77
CA GLY A 505 -9.48 -7.52 2.00
C GLY A 505 -10.96 -7.81 1.73
N SER A 506 -11.48 -8.85 2.38
CA SER A 506 -12.87 -9.31 2.28
C SER A 506 -13.85 -8.58 3.23
N ALA A 507 -13.41 -7.59 3.99
CA ALA A 507 -14.26 -6.70 4.79
C ALA A 507 -13.88 -5.23 4.60
N THR A 508 -14.82 -4.33 4.84
CA THR A 508 -14.60 -2.88 4.71
C THR A 508 -15.08 -2.18 5.97
N LEU A 509 -14.22 -1.30 6.52
CA LEU A 509 -14.53 -0.47 7.67
C LEU A 509 -14.85 0.94 7.22
N ASP A 510 -15.87 1.52 7.86
CA ASP A 510 -16.33 2.89 7.66
C ASP A 510 -15.29 3.93 8.16
N ASP A 511 -15.43 5.20 7.77
CA ASP A 511 -14.51 6.30 8.14
C ASP A 511 -14.24 6.40 9.65
N ASN A 512 -15.27 6.05 10.41
CA ASN A 512 -15.36 6.12 11.86
C ASN A 512 -14.96 4.82 12.58
N GLY A 513 -14.59 3.78 11.83
CA GLY A 513 -14.16 2.48 12.35
C GLY A 513 -15.30 1.48 12.58
N ASP A 514 -16.54 1.77 12.20
CA ASP A 514 -17.62 0.78 12.19
C ASP A 514 -17.43 -0.23 11.05
N VAL A 515 -18.05 -1.41 11.14
CA VAL A 515 -18.03 -2.37 10.02
C VAL A 515 -19.07 -1.93 9.00
N LEU A 516 -18.62 -1.40 7.85
CA LEU A 516 -19.52 -1.09 6.73
C LEU A 516 -20.11 -2.41 6.18
N TYR A 517 -19.25 -3.41 5.95
CA TYR A 517 -19.65 -4.79 5.72
C TYR A 517 -18.49 -5.78 5.93
N SER A 518 -18.83 -7.06 6.01
CA SER A 518 -17.92 -8.20 5.89
C SER A 518 -18.53 -9.15 4.86
N SER A 519 -17.76 -9.58 3.85
CA SER A 519 -18.30 -10.33 2.69
C SER A 519 -18.37 -11.84 2.97
N PHE A 520 -19.53 -12.44 2.68
CA PHE A 520 -19.80 -13.87 2.79
C PHE A 520 -20.46 -14.39 1.51
N ASP A 521 -20.24 -15.66 1.18
CA ASP A 521 -21.03 -16.35 0.15
C ASP A 521 -21.09 -17.87 0.41
N VAL A 522 -21.90 -18.57 -0.38
CA VAL A 522 -22.17 -20.00 -0.26
C VAL A 522 -21.06 -20.81 -0.92
N LEU A 523 -20.47 -21.75 -0.16
CA LEU A 523 -19.53 -22.73 -0.67
C LEU A 523 -20.16 -23.57 -1.80
N PRO A 524 -19.55 -23.64 -2.99
CA PRO A 524 -20.11 -24.35 -4.15
C PRO A 524 -19.91 -25.86 -4.05
N GLU A 525 -20.52 -26.60 -4.98
CA GLU A 525 -20.22 -28.02 -5.18
C GLU A 525 -18.73 -28.28 -5.44
N GLY A 526 -18.18 -29.33 -4.85
CA GLY A 526 -16.74 -29.63 -4.90
C GLY A 526 -15.86 -28.80 -3.94
N SER A 527 -16.47 -28.04 -3.03
CA SER A 527 -15.80 -27.45 -1.86
C SER A 527 -15.74 -28.42 -0.68
N ALA A 528 -15.10 -28.01 0.42
CA ALA A 528 -14.99 -28.79 1.65
C ALA A 528 -16.33 -28.93 2.41
N ALA A 529 -17.27 -28.00 2.21
CA ALA A 529 -18.60 -28.04 2.84
C ALA A 529 -19.67 -27.33 1.97
N PRO A 530 -20.08 -27.94 0.84
CA PRO A 530 -21.03 -27.31 -0.09
C PRO A 530 -22.34 -26.87 0.59
N GLY A 531 -22.86 -25.71 0.20
CA GLY A 531 -24.09 -25.13 0.73
C GLY A 531 -23.94 -24.35 2.04
N GLN A 532 -22.76 -24.30 2.67
CA GLN A 532 -22.52 -23.44 3.82
C GLN A 532 -22.20 -22.00 3.40
N ASN A 533 -22.88 -21.01 3.99
CA ASN A 533 -22.51 -19.60 3.85
C ASN A 533 -21.31 -19.29 4.75
N VAL A 534 -20.18 -18.92 4.13
CA VAL A 534 -18.90 -18.67 4.81
C VAL A 534 -18.31 -17.35 4.36
N ARG A 535 -17.32 -16.85 5.11
CA ARG A 535 -16.51 -15.69 4.73
C ARG A 535 -15.87 -15.90 3.35
N LEU A 536 -15.74 -14.84 2.54
CA LEU A 536 -14.89 -14.94 1.34
C LEU A 536 -13.44 -15.23 1.71
N GLY A 537 -12.96 -14.63 2.80
CA GLY A 537 -11.69 -14.94 3.44
C GLY A 537 -10.48 -14.21 2.86
N HIS A 538 -9.35 -14.47 3.50
CA HIS A 538 -8.03 -13.92 3.22
C HIS A 538 -7.55 -14.08 1.77
N GLY A 539 -6.89 -13.05 1.27
CA GLY A 539 -6.29 -12.95 -0.05
C GLY A 539 -4.86 -12.41 -0.10
N ASP A 540 -4.20 -12.71 -1.22
CA ASP A 540 -2.84 -12.27 -1.55
C ASP A 540 -2.78 -11.01 -2.44
N ALA A 541 -3.91 -10.61 -3.02
CA ALA A 541 -4.01 -9.51 -3.96
C ALA A 541 -5.40 -8.84 -3.97
N MET A 542 -5.42 -7.51 -4.00
CA MET A 542 -6.62 -6.68 -4.06
C MET A 542 -6.41 -5.46 -4.98
N HIS A 543 -7.47 -5.06 -5.67
CA HIS A 543 -7.50 -3.91 -6.56
C HIS A 543 -8.80 -3.14 -6.34
N VAL A 544 -8.73 -1.84 -6.07
CA VAL A 544 -9.89 -0.99 -5.73
C VAL A 544 -9.85 0.29 -6.56
N THR A 545 -10.83 0.46 -7.46
CA THR A 545 -11.00 1.63 -8.33
C THR A 545 -12.35 1.52 -9.05
N ASP A 546 -12.66 2.46 -9.94
CA ASP A 546 -13.76 2.35 -10.91
C ASP A 546 -13.28 1.38 -12.01
N ILE A 547 -13.82 0.16 -12.00
CA ILE A 547 -13.45 -0.93 -12.92
C ILE A 547 -14.51 -1.06 -14.01
N ASP A 548 -15.78 -0.94 -13.64
CA ASP A 548 -16.97 -0.97 -14.48
C ASP A 548 -17.56 0.44 -14.65
N PRO A 549 -17.09 1.27 -15.61
CA PRO A 549 -17.43 2.70 -15.74
C PRO A 549 -18.90 3.01 -16.12
N ASP A 550 -19.68 1.95 -16.32
CA ASP A 550 -21.12 1.98 -16.59
C ASP A 550 -21.95 1.54 -15.35
N ARG A 551 -21.28 1.17 -14.24
CA ARG A 551 -21.83 1.01 -12.89
C ARG A 551 -21.48 2.24 -12.04
N PRO A 552 -22.43 2.84 -11.29
CA PRO A 552 -22.09 3.89 -10.34
C PRO A 552 -21.44 3.31 -9.07
N GLY A 553 -20.23 3.77 -8.74
CA GLY A 553 -19.49 3.36 -7.55
C GLY A 553 -18.04 3.03 -7.88
N LEU A 554 -17.40 2.30 -6.97
CA LEU A 554 -16.12 1.63 -7.19
C LEU A 554 -16.33 0.13 -7.05
N GLU A 555 -15.39 -0.66 -7.59
CA GLU A 555 -15.34 -2.11 -7.42
C GLU A 555 -14.08 -2.54 -6.65
N ILE A 556 -14.16 -3.73 -6.05
CA ILE A 556 -13.04 -4.43 -5.43
C ILE A 556 -12.86 -5.77 -6.16
N PHE A 557 -11.70 -5.97 -6.80
CA PHE A 557 -11.29 -7.28 -7.33
C PHE A 557 -10.27 -7.93 -6.40
N THR A 558 -10.57 -9.13 -5.89
CA THR A 558 -9.70 -9.88 -4.96
C THR A 558 -9.42 -11.30 -5.42
N ALA A 559 -8.26 -11.83 -5.03
CA ALA A 559 -7.92 -13.25 -5.05
C ALA A 559 -7.96 -13.85 -3.63
N HIS A 560 -8.23 -15.14 -3.46
CA HIS A 560 -8.40 -15.75 -2.13
C HIS A 560 -7.54 -17.04 -1.94
N GLU A 561 -6.91 -17.17 -0.77
CA GLU A 561 -6.01 -18.30 -0.42
C GLU A 561 -6.79 -19.55 0.02
N GLY A 562 -8.01 -19.39 0.56
CA GLY A 562 -8.76 -20.42 1.30
C GLY A 562 -9.12 -21.72 0.55
N ALA A 563 -8.81 -21.83 -0.74
CA ALA A 563 -8.91 -23.04 -1.54
C ALA A 563 -10.30 -23.70 -1.48
N THR A 564 -10.39 -24.94 -0.98
CA THR A 564 -11.67 -25.66 -0.83
C THR A 564 -12.57 -25.11 0.28
N PHE A 565 -12.08 -24.16 1.09
CA PHE A 565 -12.83 -23.49 2.15
C PHE A 565 -13.21 -22.03 1.80
N ALA A 566 -12.85 -21.54 0.60
CA ALA A 566 -13.29 -20.25 0.08
C ALA A 566 -14.41 -20.46 -0.98
N PRO A 567 -15.46 -19.62 -1.03
CA PRO A 567 -16.48 -19.68 -2.08
C PRO A 567 -15.90 -19.42 -3.48
N TYR A 568 -14.86 -18.59 -3.54
CA TYR A 568 -14.18 -18.19 -4.77
C TYR A 568 -12.67 -18.25 -4.62
N GLY A 569 -11.95 -18.52 -5.71
CA GLY A 569 -10.53 -18.20 -5.83
C GLY A 569 -10.29 -16.74 -6.27
N MET A 570 -11.25 -16.15 -6.98
CA MET A 570 -11.26 -14.71 -7.29
C MET A 570 -12.70 -14.17 -7.33
N ALA A 571 -12.91 -12.93 -6.90
CA ALA A 571 -14.22 -12.28 -6.88
C ALA A 571 -14.13 -10.80 -7.24
N MET A 572 -15.11 -10.32 -8.01
CA MET A 572 -15.40 -8.91 -8.23
C MET A 572 -16.56 -8.51 -7.32
N ARG A 573 -16.41 -7.43 -6.56
CA ARG A 573 -17.39 -6.94 -5.59
C ARG A 573 -17.70 -5.47 -5.82
N ASP A 574 -18.93 -5.09 -5.52
CA ASP A 574 -19.30 -3.69 -5.29
C ASP A 574 -18.59 -3.17 -4.03
N ALA A 575 -17.84 -2.08 -4.15
CA ALA A 575 -16.99 -1.59 -3.06
C ALA A 575 -17.78 -1.04 -1.87
N ARG A 576 -19.01 -0.53 -2.09
CA ARG A 576 -19.87 0.05 -1.05
C ARG A 576 -20.56 -0.99 -0.18
N THR A 577 -20.98 -2.10 -0.79
CA THR A 577 -21.88 -3.09 -0.18
C THR A 577 -21.23 -4.45 0.05
N GLY A 578 -20.08 -4.71 -0.58
CA GLY A 578 -19.41 -6.00 -0.55
C GLY A 578 -20.13 -7.09 -1.33
N GLN A 579 -21.19 -6.76 -2.07
CA GLN A 579 -21.93 -7.70 -2.90
C GLN A 579 -21.03 -8.24 -4.00
N VAL A 580 -20.90 -9.57 -4.08
CA VAL A 580 -20.23 -10.24 -5.20
C VAL A 580 -21.04 -10.01 -6.48
N LEU A 581 -20.41 -9.37 -7.46
CA LEU A 581 -20.96 -9.12 -8.80
C LEU A 581 -20.74 -10.34 -9.69
N PHE A 582 -19.54 -10.91 -9.63
CA PHE A 582 -19.21 -12.23 -10.16
C PHE A 582 -18.00 -12.80 -9.42
N GLY A 583 -17.79 -14.11 -9.51
CA GLY A 583 -16.62 -14.78 -8.95
C GLY A 583 -16.42 -16.16 -9.53
N LYS A 584 -15.23 -16.72 -9.35
CA LYS A 584 -14.88 -18.07 -9.83
C LYS A 584 -14.24 -18.89 -8.73
N TYR A 585 -14.85 -20.04 -8.44
CA TYR A 585 -14.28 -21.07 -7.58
C TYR A 585 -13.07 -21.76 -8.25
N SER A 586 -12.03 -22.02 -7.46
CA SER A 586 -10.77 -22.64 -7.86
C SER A 586 -10.51 -23.99 -7.19
N GLY A 587 -11.04 -24.22 -5.98
CA GLY A 587 -10.66 -25.32 -5.09
C GLY A 587 -9.18 -25.34 -4.68
N ARG A 588 -8.45 -24.26 -4.97
CA ARG A 588 -7.01 -24.08 -4.76
C ARG A 588 -6.76 -22.64 -4.31
N ASP A 589 -5.69 -22.43 -3.55
CA ASP A 589 -5.13 -21.10 -3.32
C ASP A 589 -5.04 -20.35 -4.67
N THR A 590 -5.38 -19.06 -4.68
CA THR A 590 -5.24 -18.18 -5.83
C THR A 590 -4.36 -16.99 -5.42
N GLY A 591 -3.06 -17.25 -5.31
CA GLY A 591 -2.11 -16.31 -4.73
C GLY A 591 -1.79 -15.04 -5.54
N ARG A 592 -2.50 -14.74 -6.65
CA ARG A 592 -2.38 -13.49 -7.44
C ARG A 592 -3.67 -13.14 -8.20
N ALA A 593 -3.98 -11.85 -8.23
CA ALA A 593 -4.92 -11.21 -9.16
C ALA A 593 -4.26 -9.99 -9.81
N MET A 594 -4.90 -9.48 -10.86
CA MET A 594 -4.59 -8.18 -11.47
C MET A 594 -5.81 -7.64 -12.21
N ILE A 595 -5.86 -6.32 -12.36
CA ILE A 595 -6.79 -5.60 -13.23
C ILE A 595 -6.02 -4.72 -14.22
N GLY A 596 -6.62 -4.45 -15.37
CA GLY A 596 -6.13 -3.48 -16.34
C GLY A 596 -6.91 -3.53 -17.65
N ASP A 597 -7.17 -2.36 -18.25
CA ASP A 597 -7.51 -2.28 -19.68
C ASP A 597 -6.28 -2.78 -20.46
N VAL A 598 -6.41 -4.00 -20.99
CA VAL A 598 -5.41 -4.66 -21.84
C VAL A 598 -5.98 -4.98 -23.23
N LEU A 599 -7.29 -4.81 -23.42
CA LEU A 599 -8.02 -4.99 -24.66
C LEU A 599 -8.86 -3.74 -24.97
N PRO A 600 -8.30 -2.70 -25.62
CA PRO A 600 -9.01 -1.43 -25.91
C PRO A 600 -10.27 -1.54 -26.76
N GLU A 601 -10.52 -2.72 -27.35
CA GLU A 601 -11.78 -3.05 -28.02
C GLU A 601 -12.92 -3.47 -27.06
N GLN A 602 -12.65 -3.63 -25.77
CA GLN A 602 -13.60 -3.96 -24.71
C GLN A 602 -13.92 -2.73 -23.87
N ARG A 603 -15.14 -2.66 -23.33
CA ARG A 603 -15.58 -1.59 -22.44
C ARG A 603 -15.26 -1.96 -20.99
N GLY A 604 -14.49 -1.10 -20.31
CA GLY A 604 -14.12 -1.28 -18.92
C GLY A 604 -12.70 -1.79 -18.73
N ILE A 605 -12.36 -2.18 -17.50
CA ILE A 605 -11.05 -2.72 -17.13
C ILE A 605 -11.15 -4.24 -16.98
N GLU A 606 -10.33 -5.02 -17.70
CA GLU A 606 -10.30 -6.47 -17.55
C GLU A 606 -9.80 -6.90 -16.16
N SER A 607 -10.21 -8.10 -15.74
CA SER A 607 -9.75 -8.75 -14.51
C SER A 607 -9.27 -10.18 -14.76
N TRP A 608 -8.21 -10.60 -14.08
CA TRP A 608 -7.66 -11.95 -14.18
C TRP A 608 -6.89 -12.39 -12.93
N ALA A 609 -6.77 -13.70 -12.72
CA ALA A 609 -6.06 -14.28 -11.59
C ALA A 609 -5.28 -15.54 -11.97
N SER A 610 -4.19 -15.81 -11.24
CA SER A 610 -3.37 -17.02 -11.41
C SER A 610 -3.34 -17.88 -10.14
N LEU A 611 -3.29 -19.20 -10.37
CA LEU A 611 -3.21 -20.24 -9.33
C LEU A 611 -1.76 -20.35 -8.80
N PRO A 612 -1.49 -21.16 -7.76
CA PRO A 612 -0.26 -21.05 -6.98
C PRO A 612 0.97 -21.34 -7.83
N GLY A 613 1.98 -20.47 -7.72
CA GLY A 613 3.18 -20.51 -8.57
C GLY A 613 3.00 -19.90 -9.96
N GLY A 614 1.83 -19.39 -10.32
CA GLY A 614 1.57 -18.67 -11.57
C GLY A 614 1.53 -19.55 -12.83
N THR A 615 1.41 -20.87 -12.68
CA THR A 615 1.46 -21.81 -13.82
C THR A 615 0.11 -22.03 -14.50
N ASP A 616 -0.98 -21.94 -13.73
CA ASP A 616 -2.35 -22.09 -14.22
C ASP A 616 -3.12 -20.78 -14.03
N SER A 617 -4.10 -20.53 -14.90
CA SER A 617 -4.90 -19.30 -14.97
C SER A 617 -6.36 -19.57 -14.65
N LEU A 618 -7.03 -18.64 -13.94
CA LEU A 618 -8.49 -18.65 -13.82
C LEU A 618 -9.20 -18.05 -15.04
N GLY A 619 -8.47 -17.42 -15.96
CA GLY A 619 -8.96 -16.79 -17.20
C GLY A 619 -8.91 -15.25 -17.16
N LEU A 620 -9.19 -14.64 -18.30
CA LEU A 620 -9.36 -13.19 -18.49
C LEU A 620 -10.86 -12.87 -18.62
N TYR A 621 -11.33 -11.85 -17.92
CA TYR A 621 -12.76 -11.53 -17.76
C TYR A 621 -13.06 -10.07 -18.09
N THR A 622 -14.22 -9.84 -18.73
CA THR A 622 -14.83 -8.51 -18.84
C THR A 622 -15.29 -8.02 -17.46
N VAL A 623 -15.60 -6.73 -17.35
CA VAL A 623 -16.22 -6.12 -16.16
C VAL A 623 -17.55 -6.77 -15.74
N LYS A 624 -18.23 -7.49 -16.65
CA LYS A 624 -19.49 -8.20 -16.36
C LYS A 624 -19.27 -9.68 -15.98
N GLY A 625 -18.03 -10.14 -15.86
CA GLY A 625 -17.69 -11.52 -15.51
C GLY A 625 -17.78 -12.51 -16.68
N GLU A 626 -17.81 -12.02 -17.92
CA GLU A 626 -17.79 -12.87 -19.12
C GLU A 626 -16.35 -13.31 -19.43
N VAL A 627 -16.14 -14.61 -19.69
CA VAL A 627 -14.81 -15.15 -20.00
C VAL A 627 -14.40 -14.74 -21.41
N ILE A 628 -13.34 -13.94 -21.51
CA ILE A 628 -12.72 -13.54 -22.79
C ILE A 628 -11.79 -14.65 -23.29
N GLY A 629 -11.02 -15.27 -22.39
CA GLY A 629 -10.05 -16.30 -22.75
C GLY A 629 -9.36 -16.96 -21.56
N THR A 630 -8.54 -17.99 -21.84
CA THR A 630 -7.77 -18.73 -20.84
C THR A 630 -6.35 -18.17 -20.64
N THR A 631 -5.76 -17.58 -21.68
CA THR A 631 -4.47 -16.88 -21.60
C THR A 631 -4.67 -15.52 -20.95
N ILE A 632 -3.75 -15.14 -20.06
CA ILE A 632 -3.79 -13.92 -19.26
C ILE A 632 -2.46 -13.15 -19.38
N PRO A 633 -2.47 -11.82 -19.14
CA PRO A 633 -1.25 -11.06 -18.86
C PRO A 633 -0.56 -11.51 -17.56
N GLY A 634 0.57 -10.90 -17.23
CA GLY A 634 1.22 -11.10 -15.93
C GLY A 634 0.34 -10.67 -14.74
N THR A 635 0.63 -11.19 -13.55
CA THR A 635 -0.16 -10.96 -12.32
C THR A 635 0.72 -10.46 -11.18
N ASN A 636 1.45 -9.36 -11.42
CA ASN A 636 2.39 -8.80 -10.43
C ASN A 636 2.06 -7.35 -10.09
N GLN A 637 2.46 -6.37 -10.92
CA GLN A 637 2.02 -4.98 -10.75
C GLN A 637 1.66 -4.36 -12.10
N SER A 638 0.57 -3.59 -12.15
CA SER A 638 0.24 -2.72 -13.28
C SER A 638 1.13 -1.47 -13.28
N ILE A 639 1.35 -0.91 -14.47
CA ILE A 639 2.02 0.39 -14.67
C ILE A 639 1.43 1.10 -15.89
N ARG A 640 1.20 2.42 -15.76
CA ARG A 640 0.82 3.32 -16.84
C ARG A 640 2.06 3.85 -17.53
N TRP A 641 2.55 3.08 -18.51
CA TRP A 641 3.82 3.34 -19.19
C TRP A 641 3.65 3.85 -20.62
N SER A 642 2.72 3.27 -21.37
CA SER A 642 2.46 3.62 -22.77
C SER A 642 1.80 4.98 -22.92
N GLY A 643 1.90 5.57 -24.12
CA GLY A 643 1.30 6.87 -24.43
C GLY A 643 -0.19 6.83 -24.77
N ASP A 644 -0.83 5.66 -24.70
CA ASP A 644 -2.16 5.35 -25.26
C ASP A 644 -3.19 4.91 -24.20
N LEU A 645 -2.91 5.12 -22.91
CA LEU A 645 -3.74 4.78 -21.73
C LEU A 645 -3.92 3.27 -21.44
N THR A 646 -3.46 2.38 -22.33
CA THR A 646 -3.46 0.94 -22.07
C THR A 646 -2.66 0.59 -20.80
N THR A 647 -3.00 -0.52 -20.15
CA THR A 647 -2.32 -1.00 -18.94
C THR A 647 -1.16 -1.92 -19.31
N GLN A 648 0.05 -1.61 -18.83
CA GLN A 648 1.19 -2.51 -18.94
C GLN A 648 1.42 -3.24 -17.62
N ILE A 649 2.11 -4.37 -17.67
CA ILE A 649 2.42 -5.17 -16.49
C ILE A 649 3.94 -5.25 -16.29
N LEU A 650 4.38 -4.98 -15.06
CA LEU A 650 5.72 -5.29 -14.59
C LEU A 650 5.82 -6.81 -14.33
N ASN A 651 6.71 -7.48 -15.04
CA ASN A 651 7.07 -8.88 -14.83
C ASN A 651 8.50 -9.03 -14.32
N GLY A 652 8.82 -10.22 -13.77
CA GLY A 652 10.13 -10.56 -13.22
C GLY A 652 10.08 -10.83 -11.72
N ALA A 653 10.84 -11.82 -11.28
CA ALA A 653 10.96 -12.23 -9.88
C ALA A 653 12.28 -13.00 -9.69
N LEU A 654 12.75 -13.14 -8.44
CA LEU A 654 14.01 -13.80 -8.12
C LEU A 654 15.18 -13.22 -8.96
N GLU A 655 15.90 -14.06 -9.69
CA GLU A 655 17.04 -13.67 -10.53
C GLU A 655 16.65 -13.22 -11.95
N VAL A 656 15.37 -13.21 -12.30
CA VAL A 656 14.87 -12.80 -13.62
C VAL A 656 14.93 -11.27 -13.74
N THR A 657 15.54 -10.77 -14.83
CA THR A 657 15.56 -9.34 -15.14
C THR A 657 14.13 -8.81 -15.30
N PRO A 658 13.74 -7.72 -14.61
CA PRO A 658 12.39 -7.19 -14.72
C PRO A 658 12.06 -6.64 -16.11
N THR A 659 10.78 -6.70 -16.50
CA THR A 659 10.31 -6.23 -17.81
C THR A 659 8.98 -5.51 -17.69
N ILE A 660 8.75 -4.47 -18.51
CA ILE A 660 7.41 -3.91 -18.72
C ILE A 660 6.90 -4.51 -20.02
N ASP A 661 5.81 -5.24 -19.94
CA ASP A 661 5.17 -5.91 -21.07
C ASP A 661 3.76 -5.36 -21.30
N ASP A 662 3.49 -5.01 -22.55
CA ASP A 662 2.18 -4.63 -23.08
C ASP A 662 1.51 -5.86 -23.70
N TRP A 663 0.21 -6.04 -23.47
CA TRP A 663 -0.51 -7.22 -23.92
C TRP A 663 -0.62 -7.35 -25.45
N LYS A 664 -0.72 -6.23 -26.16
CA LYS A 664 -0.88 -6.16 -27.63
C LYS A 664 0.43 -5.85 -28.32
N ARG A 665 1.24 -4.95 -27.74
CA ARG A 665 2.48 -4.41 -28.31
C ARG A 665 3.72 -5.23 -27.92
N GLY A 666 3.61 -6.08 -26.90
CA GLY A 666 4.72 -6.91 -26.39
C GLY A 666 5.65 -6.14 -25.45
N ARG A 667 6.92 -6.55 -25.38
CA ARG A 667 7.89 -5.97 -24.44
C ARG A 667 8.22 -4.52 -24.79
N LEU A 668 7.99 -3.61 -23.85
CA LEU A 668 8.34 -2.19 -23.96
C LEU A 668 9.66 -1.85 -23.26
N LEU A 669 9.95 -2.51 -22.13
CA LEU A 669 11.18 -2.32 -21.37
C LEU A 669 11.77 -3.66 -20.92
N THR A 670 13.09 -3.80 -21.07
CA THR A 670 13.89 -4.76 -20.29
C THR A 670 14.74 -3.96 -19.31
N ALA A 671 14.52 -4.14 -18.01
CA ALA A 671 15.18 -3.36 -16.96
C ALA A 671 16.60 -3.89 -16.66
N GLU A 672 17.48 -3.88 -17.66
CA GLU A 672 18.83 -4.45 -17.57
C GLU A 672 19.65 -3.87 -16.40
N GLY A 673 20.39 -4.74 -15.72
CA GLY A 673 21.21 -4.38 -14.55
C GLY A 673 20.42 -4.14 -13.27
N THR A 674 19.11 -4.42 -13.25
CA THR A 674 18.24 -4.30 -12.07
C THR A 674 17.68 -5.65 -11.61
N ARG A 675 17.07 -5.65 -10.43
CA ARG A 675 16.40 -6.81 -9.82
C ARG A 675 15.07 -6.37 -9.23
N ALA A 676 14.09 -7.26 -9.25
CA ALA A 676 12.90 -7.15 -8.45
C ALA A 676 13.16 -7.52 -6.97
N ASN A 677 12.20 -7.21 -6.12
CA ASN A 677 12.23 -7.40 -4.67
C ASN A 677 11.36 -8.59 -4.22
N ASN A 678 11.49 -8.93 -2.93
CA ASN A 678 10.57 -9.82 -2.20
C ASN A 678 10.43 -11.24 -2.81
N GLY A 679 11.55 -11.75 -3.35
CA GLY A 679 11.68 -13.13 -3.80
C GLY A 679 10.77 -13.46 -4.99
N THR A 680 9.79 -14.33 -4.77
CA THR A 680 8.80 -14.71 -5.79
C THR A 680 7.73 -13.65 -6.00
N LYS A 681 7.52 -12.71 -5.05
CA LYS A 681 6.55 -11.63 -5.22
C LYS A 681 6.89 -10.79 -6.43
N GLY A 682 8.16 -10.39 -6.57
CA GLY A 682 8.66 -9.75 -7.79
C GLY A 682 8.39 -8.25 -7.86
N ASN A 683 8.25 -7.61 -6.71
CA ASN A 683 7.85 -6.21 -6.64
C ASN A 683 8.92 -5.27 -7.19
N ALA A 684 8.48 -4.11 -7.69
CA ALA A 684 9.34 -2.94 -7.80
C ALA A 684 9.80 -2.47 -6.40
N GLY A 685 10.70 -1.49 -6.36
CA GLY A 685 10.83 -0.64 -5.18
C GLY A 685 9.59 0.23 -5.02
N LEU A 686 9.20 0.91 -6.11
CA LEU A 686 7.99 1.72 -6.23
C LEU A 686 7.58 1.82 -7.71
N ILE A 687 6.27 1.95 -7.97
CA ILE A 687 5.72 2.43 -9.25
C ILE A 687 4.86 3.65 -8.92
N ALA A 688 5.20 4.83 -9.44
CA ALA A 688 4.39 6.04 -9.22
C ALA A 688 4.73 7.16 -10.21
N ASP A 689 3.76 8.03 -10.53
CA ASP A 689 4.02 9.38 -11.08
C ASP A 689 4.76 10.20 -10.02
N ILE A 690 6.08 10.25 -10.12
CA ILE A 690 6.94 11.00 -9.19
C ILE A 690 7.48 12.28 -9.83
N PHE A 691 7.42 12.41 -11.16
CA PHE A 691 7.65 13.63 -11.93
C PHE A 691 7.18 13.39 -13.38
N GLY A 692 7.45 14.34 -14.28
CA GLY A 692 7.01 14.20 -15.67
C GLY A 692 5.50 14.41 -15.82
N ASP A 693 4.91 13.77 -16.83
CA ASP A 693 3.46 13.80 -17.06
C ASP A 693 2.75 12.70 -16.23
N TRP A 694 1.47 12.45 -16.48
CA TRP A 694 0.63 11.56 -15.67
C TRP A 694 1.05 10.07 -15.63
N ARG A 695 2.07 9.69 -16.39
CA ARG A 695 2.57 8.31 -16.46
C ARG A 695 3.47 8.00 -15.29
N GLU A 696 3.58 6.71 -15.01
CA GLU A 696 4.26 6.22 -13.81
C GLU A 696 5.72 5.88 -14.10
N GLU A 697 6.63 6.36 -13.26
CA GLU A 697 8.01 5.88 -13.22
C GLU A 697 8.08 4.49 -12.59
N LEU A 698 9.06 3.70 -13.05
CA LEU A 698 9.44 2.43 -12.44
C LEU A 698 10.76 2.60 -11.65
N LEU A 699 10.75 2.31 -10.35
CA LEU A 699 11.92 2.40 -9.48
C LEU A 699 12.41 0.99 -9.10
N MET A 700 13.56 0.59 -9.64
CA MET A 700 14.18 -0.73 -9.38
C MET A 700 15.56 -0.57 -8.76
N ARG A 701 15.91 -1.42 -7.79
CA ARG A 701 17.31 -1.50 -7.32
C ARG A 701 18.22 -2.01 -8.43
N THR A 702 19.46 -1.52 -8.49
CA THR A 702 20.52 -2.21 -9.24
C THR A 702 20.80 -3.59 -8.62
N THR A 703 21.38 -4.50 -9.40
CA THR A 703 21.68 -5.88 -8.93
C THR A 703 22.49 -5.91 -7.63
N ASP A 704 23.46 -5.02 -7.47
CA ASP A 704 24.32 -4.83 -6.30
C ASP A 704 23.71 -3.96 -5.19
N SER A 705 22.61 -3.26 -5.49
CA SER A 705 21.98 -2.19 -4.69
C SER A 705 22.88 -0.98 -4.41
N SER A 706 23.77 -0.62 -5.34
CA SER A 706 24.49 0.66 -5.30
C SER A 706 23.66 1.87 -5.77
N ALA A 707 22.52 1.64 -6.44
CA ALA A 707 21.58 2.69 -6.82
C ALA A 707 20.12 2.19 -6.89
N ILE A 708 19.16 3.12 -6.87
CA ILE A 708 17.83 2.92 -7.45
C ILE A 708 17.87 3.46 -8.87
N ARG A 709 17.63 2.58 -9.84
CA ARG A 709 17.40 2.97 -11.22
C ARG A 709 15.93 3.35 -11.40
N ILE A 710 15.72 4.62 -11.68
CA ILE A 710 14.42 5.20 -12.02
C ILE A 710 14.29 5.20 -13.55
N TYR A 711 13.20 4.65 -14.06
CA TYR A 711 12.87 4.63 -15.49
C TYR A 711 11.67 5.54 -15.76
N LEU A 712 11.80 6.40 -16.77
CA LEU A 712 10.81 7.34 -17.29
C LEU A 712 10.36 6.90 -18.68
N SER A 713 9.05 6.91 -18.95
CA SER A 713 8.54 6.65 -20.30
C SER A 713 8.83 7.83 -21.24
N THR A 714 9.54 7.56 -22.33
CA THR A 714 9.88 8.56 -23.36
C THR A 714 8.99 8.48 -24.60
N GLU A 715 7.92 7.67 -24.55
CA GLU A 715 6.85 7.67 -25.57
C GLU A 715 6.14 9.04 -25.52
N LEU A 716 5.67 9.56 -26.66
CA LEU A 716 4.81 10.75 -26.66
C LEU A 716 3.37 10.32 -26.40
N THR A 717 2.65 11.07 -25.57
CA THR A 717 1.19 10.92 -25.41
C THR A 717 0.47 12.20 -25.82
N GLY A 718 -0.63 12.03 -26.56
CA GLY A 718 -1.61 13.08 -26.84
C GLY A 718 -2.68 13.23 -25.74
N HIS A 719 -2.49 12.55 -24.61
CA HIS A 719 -3.35 12.64 -23.44
C HIS A 719 -2.79 13.61 -22.40
N LYS A 720 -3.70 14.35 -21.79
CA LYS A 720 -3.41 15.35 -20.75
C LYS A 720 -4.22 15.00 -19.52
N LEU A 721 -3.54 14.84 -18.40
CA LEU A 721 -4.14 14.54 -17.10
C LEU A 721 -3.28 15.26 -16.05
N TYR A 722 -3.90 15.64 -14.93
CA TYR A 722 -3.13 16.17 -13.80
C TYR A 722 -2.28 15.05 -13.20
N THR A 723 -1.17 15.39 -12.54
CA THR A 723 -0.31 14.37 -11.90
C THR A 723 -1.14 13.49 -10.98
N LEU A 724 -0.98 12.16 -11.06
CA LEU A 724 -1.79 11.21 -10.31
C LEU A 724 -1.61 11.38 -8.79
N MET A 725 -0.49 11.96 -8.34
CA MET A 725 -0.28 12.36 -6.95
C MET A 725 -1.19 13.50 -6.45
N HIS A 726 -1.96 14.12 -7.36
CA HIS A 726 -3.08 15.01 -7.03
C HIS A 726 -4.46 14.34 -7.11
N ASP A 727 -4.54 13.02 -7.28
CA ASP A 727 -5.73 12.21 -6.97
C ASP A 727 -5.64 11.72 -5.51
N PRO A 728 -6.66 11.96 -4.65
CA PRO A 728 -6.60 11.61 -3.24
C PRO A 728 -6.46 10.11 -2.94
N GLN A 729 -7.05 9.25 -3.78
CA GLN A 729 -6.96 7.80 -3.63
C GLN A 729 -5.58 7.34 -4.08
N TYR A 730 -5.18 7.68 -5.30
CA TYR A 730 -3.86 7.31 -5.83
C TYR A 730 -2.72 7.71 -4.89
N ARG A 731 -2.76 8.92 -4.30
CA ARG A 731 -1.68 9.39 -3.41
C ARG A 731 -1.58 8.60 -2.11
N VAL A 732 -2.69 8.16 -1.51
CA VAL A 732 -2.66 7.27 -0.32
C VAL A 732 -2.34 5.82 -0.71
N GLU A 733 -2.76 5.41 -1.91
CA GLU A 733 -2.45 4.11 -2.51
C GLU A 733 -0.93 3.97 -2.77
N VAL A 734 -0.25 5.03 -3.23
CA VAL A 734 1.22 5.11 -3.30
C VAL A 734 1.86 5.02 -1.91
N ALA A 735 1.29 5.66 -0.89
CA ALA A 735 1.82 5.59 0.49
C ALA A 735 1.74 4.18 1.10
N ARG A 736 0.75 3.36 0.70
CA ARG A 736 0.63 1.96 1.14
C ARG A 736 1.42 0.95 0.29
N GLN A 737 2.06 1.34 -0.82
CA GLN A 737 2.71 0.35 -1.71
C GLN A 737 3.76 -0.52 -0.99
N GLN A 738 4.47 0.03 0.00
CA GLN A 738 5.43 -0.73 0.81
C GLN A 738 4.80 -1.74 1.80
N THR A 739 3.47 -1.74 1.96
CA THR A 739 2.79 -2.52 2.99
C THR A 739 2.71 -4.01 2.63
N THR A 740 3.50 -4.83 3.33
CA THR A 740 3.51 -6.29 3.26
C THR A 740 3.66 -6.89 1.86
N TYR A 741 2.58 -7.20 1.14
CA TYR A 741 2.64 -7.68 -0.25
C TYR A 741 2.15 -6.56 -1.15
N ASN A 742 3.12 -5.83 -1.71
CA ASN A 742 2.94 -4.60 -2.48
C ASN A 742 1.90 -4.81 -3.60
N GLN A 743 0.83 -4.03 -3.59
CA GLN A 743 -0.18 -3.97 -4.64
C GLN A 743 0.02 -2.69 -5.48
N PRO A 744 -0.47 -2.61 -6.73
CA PRO A 744 -0.46 -1.35 -7.48
C PRO A 744 -1.34 -0.28 -6.84
N ALA A 745 -1.05 0.99 -7.17
CA ALA A 745 -1.89 2.12 -6.82
C ALA A 745 -2.90 2.42 -7.94
N TYR A 746 -4.11 2.84 -7.58
CA TYR A 746 -5.16 3.19 -8.52
C TYR A 746 -5.78 4.55 -8.17
N PRO A 747 -6.21 5.36 -9.17
CA PRO A 747 -6.94 6.59 -8.92
C PRO A 747 -8.39 6.35 -8.50
N SER A 748 -9.03 7.41 -7.99
CA SER A 748 -10.44 7.44 -7.59
C SER A 748 -11.46 7.39 -8.76
N PHE A 749 -10.99 7.28 -9.99
CA PHE A 749 -11.78 7.38 -11.21
C PHE A 749 -11.30 6.42 -12.29
N TYR A 750 -12.18 6.08 -13.23
CA TYR A 750 -11.87 5.20 -14.34
C TYR A 750 -10.74 5.76 -15.24
N LEU A 751 -9.63 5.03 -15.33
CA LEU A 751 -8.48 5.38 -16.17
C LEU A 751 -8.15 4.23 -17.14
N ALA A 752 -8.57 4.40 -18.39
CA ALA A 752 -8.42 3.45 -19.50
C ALA A 752 -8.46 4.16 -20.87
N THR A 753 -8.31 3.41 -21.96
CA THR A 753 -8.32 3.92 -23.35
C THR A 753 -9.61 4.63 -23.77
N ASP A 754 -10.75 4.24 -23.18
CA ASP A 754 -12.08 4.80 -23.44
C ASP A 754 -12.62 5.65 -22.27
N THR A 755 -11.70 6.30 -21.54
CA THR A 755 -12.02 7.24 -20.44
C THR A 755 -12.93 8.38 -20.93
N ASP A 756 -14.09 8.52 -20.28
CA ASP A 756 -14.91 9.74 -20.40
C ASP A 756 -14.29 10.84 -19.55
N TRP A 757 -13.45 11.67 -20.19
CA TRP A 757 -12.74 12.77 -19.53
C TRP A 757 -13.66 13.78 -18.83
N ALA A 758 -14.96 13.85 -19.17
CA ALA A 758 -15.91 14.71 -18.47
C ALA A 758 -16.34 14.18 -17.10
N LYS A 759 -16.07 12.89 -16.80
CA LYS A 759 -16.28 12.26 -15.48
C LYS A 759 -15.06 12.36 -14.56
N VAL A 760 -13.87 12.62 -15.10
CA VAL A 760 -12.63 12.69 -14.30
C VAL A 760 -12.74 13.84 -13.29
N PRO A 761 -12.59 13.57 -11.97
CA PRO A 761 -12.72 14.59 -10.94
C PRO A 761 -11.63 15.64 -11.09
N LEU A 762 -11.99 16.92 -10.95
CA LEU A 762 -11.02 18.01 -10.95
C LEU A 762 -10.59 18.31 -9.50
N PRO A 763 -9.29 18.23 -9.16
CA PRO A 763 -8.82 18.61 -7.83
C PRO A 763 -9.21 20.06 -7.51
N GLY A 764 -9.72 20.29 -6.30
CA GLY A 764 -10.29 21.58 -5.91
C GLY A 764 -9.28 22.73 -6.01
N ARG A 765 -9.69 23.85 -6.60
CA ARG A 765 -8.89 25.09 -6.55
C ARG A 765 -8.89 25.64 -5.13
N ARG A 766 -7.71 25.85 -4.54
CA ARG A 766 -7.52 26.63 -3.31
C ARG A 766 -7.59 28.13 -3.59
#